data_AF-A0A1F4F9F4-F1
#
_entry.id   AF-A0A1F4F9F4-F1
#
_cell.length_a   1.000
_cell.length_b   1.000
_cell.length_c   1.000
_cell.angle_alpha   90.00
_cell.angle_beta   90.00
_cell.angle_gamma   90.00
#
_symmetry.space_group_name_H-M   'P 1'
#
loop_
_entity.id
_entity.type
_entity.pdbx_description
1 polymer ?
#
loop_
_entity_poly.entity_id
_entity_poly.type
_entity_poly.pdbx_seq_one_letter_code
_entity_poly.pdbx_strand_id
1 'polypeptide(L)'
;MDAAANFIPLDLFDIAYLLIVGFIGGLVSGFIGSGGAFVLTPAMMSLGVPGIVAVASNMCHKFPKALVGAIKRARYGQVDVKLGLVLGVSAEAGVLYGAHLQESIQRAFGAAGSNLYVSLAFVLVLAVVGGYVMWDAVSAYRSGTSRAQEKVSRLARRIQAVDIPYTMLYFRSLDARVSVLFTIPIGFATGMLAATIAVGGFIGVPGMHYLLGAPSLMASATELVIAFVMGLGGTIKYSWSGLVDIRLAMIILAGSLFGIQLGAIGTTYVKPYMIKVVMGTIMVVVLVSRALVIPVYLSELELIGPLAGGTAKVLKGVSFGIMMFALVTGAMIILQALRKGMRTEREAQAVAAPAVAVMPLPGGAAQVLPQLSPLGRFERFLVASDGSEYSAGAVREALRLAKRCGARLRAVTFVAADQEHETLGEQILKHELDAARVHLEQVAAGATAAGVDCEIEVVQGFSVHDRIVDESERMRADLIVVGRRGRRGLARMMVGDATLKLIGGAHCSVLVVPRAAEVRGRRFVLASDGSRFGDAAAAAAGNLAKRCETPVTVVSVAVPSHPETRRREAPGVVERIVRALRSDGVDADGEVAQGLAADMIVAAAARTGADLIIMGSHGRTGFERLVLGSNTERVLNRTQCAVLVVKAA
;
A
#
# COMPACT_ATOMS: atom_id res chain seq x y z
N MET A 1 -28.95 -18.85 -32.25
CA MET A 1 -28.15 -19.51 -31.21
C MET A 1 -27.36 -20.58 -31.94
N ASP A 2 -26.08 -20.33 -32.25
CA ASP A 2 -25.06 -21.32 -32.66
C ASP A 2 -23.73 -20.60 -32.96
N ALA A 3 -23.32 -19.75 -32.02
CA ALA A 3 -21.94 -19.27 -31.95
C ALA A 3 -21.33 -19.88 -30.70
N ALA A 4 -21.23 -21.21 -30.64
CA ALA A 4 -20.29 -21.82 -29.72
C ALA A 4 -18.93 -21.22 -30.06
N ALA A 5 -18.38 -20.40 -29.15
CA ALA A 5 -17.06 -19.84 -29.35
C ALA A 5 -16.12 -21.02 -29.56
N ASN A 6 -15.54 -21.13 -30.77
CA ASN A 6 -14.52 -22.13 -31.06
C ASN A 6 -13.28 -21.78 -30.23
N PHE A 7 -13.27 -22.24 -28.99
CA PHE A 7 -12.12 -22.11 -28.13
C PHE A 7 -10.99 -22.97 -28.69
N ILE A 8 -9.78 -22.44 -28.68
CA ILE A 8 -8.63 -23.19 -29.16
C ILE A 8 -8.38 -24.40 -28.24
N PRO A 9 -7.92 -25.55 -28.79
CA PRO A 9 -7.30 -26.58 -27.96
C PRO A 9 -6.03 -25.98 -27.32
N LEU A 10 -5.73 -26.39 -26.09
CA LEU A 10 -4.54 -25.95 -25.38
C LEU A 10 -3.61 -27.16 -25.22
N ASP A 11 -2.43 -27.09 -25.83
CA ASP A 11 -1.37 -28.06 -25.58
C ASP A 11 -0.44 -27.60 -24.43
N LEU A 12 0.58 -28.39 -24.13
CA LEU A 12 1.53 -28.05 -23.06
C LEU A 12 2.33 -26.77 -23.37
N PHE A 13 2.59 -26.50 -24.66
CA PHE A 13 3.28 -25.30 -25.09
C PHE A 13 2.40 -24.06 -24.88
N ASP A 14 1.13 -24.12 -25.24
CA ASP A 14 0.16 -23.04 -25.03
C ASP A 14 0.01 -22.71 -23.54
N ILE A 15 -0.10 -23.73 -22.69
CA ILE A 15 -0.20 -23.55 -21.24
C ILE A 15 1.07 -22.87 -20.68
N ALA A 16 2.25 -23.37 -21.06
CA ALA A 16 3.52 -22.80 -20.61
C ALA A 16 3.68 -21.34 -21.09
N TYR A 17 3.34 -21.09 -22.35
CA TYR A 17 3.34 -19.75 -22.94
C TYR A 17 2.40 -18.80 -22.19
N LEU A 18 1.15 -19.19 -21.97
CA LEU A 18 0.15 -18.36 -21.28
C LEU A 18 0.53 -18.09 -19.84
N LEU A 19 1.19 -19.03 -19.17
CA LEU A 19 1.70 -18.85 -17.81
C LEU A 19 2.85 -17.82 -17.78
N ILE A 20 3.79 -17.89 -18.74
CA ILE A 20 4.88 -16.92 -18.87
C ILE A 20 4.34 -15.53 -19.25
N VAL A 21 3.47 -15.46 -20.23
CA VAL A 21 2.79 -14.23 -20.66
C VAL A 21 1.99 -13.64 -19.50
N GLY A 22 1.28 -14.47 -18.74
CA GLY A 22 0.59 -14.10 -17.51
C GLY A 22 1.54 -13.52 -16.49
N PHE A 23 2.67 -14.18 -16.22
CA PHE A 23 3.71 -13.70 -15.31
C PHE A 23 4.26 -12.34 -15.72
N ILE A 24 4.66 -12.18 -16.98
CA ILE A 24 5.22 -10.90 -17.46
C ILE A 24 4.14 -9.81 -17.49
N GLY A 25 2.93 -10.12 -17.95
CA GLY A 25 1.79 -9.20 -17.90
C GLY A 25 1.42 -8.81 -16.46
N GLY A 26 1.57 -9.73 -15.51
CA GLY A 26 1.48 -9.48 -14.08
C GLY A 26 2.57 -8.52 -13.61
N LEU A 27 3.82 -8.77 -13.98
CA LEU A 27 4.99 -7.98 -13.64
C LEU A 27 4.87 -6.54 -14.17
N VAL A 28 4.52 -6.38 -15.45
CA VAL A 28 4.22 -5.08 -16.08
C VAL A 28 3.07 -4.38 -15.37
N SER A 29 2.00 -5.11 -15.04
CA SER A 29 0.85 -4.55 -14.32
C SER A 29 1.19 -4.11 -12.90
N GLY A 30 2.01 -4.85 -12.15
CA GLY A 30 2.45 -4.46 -10.82
C GLY A 30 3.36 -3.24 -10.88
N PHE A 31 4.17 -3.14 -11.94
CA PHE A 31 5.15 -2.08 -12.15
C PHE A 31 4.51 -0.76 -12.65
N ILE A 32 3.48 -0.83 -13.49
CA ILE A 32 2.85 0.35 -14.13
C ILE A 32 1.47 0.67 -13.54
N GLY A 33 0.75 -0.33 -13.04
CA GLY A 33 -0.63 -0.19 -12.55
C GLY A 33 -1.71 -0.18 -13.63
N SER A 34 -1.38 -0.30 -14.92
CA SER A 34 -2.35 -0.25 -16.04
C SER A 34 -3.03 -1.59 -16.39
N GLY A 35 -2.82 -2.63 -15.59
CA GLY A 35 -3.51 -3.93 -15.74
C GLY A 35 -2.80 -4.98 -16.60
N GLY A 36 -1.74 -4.64 -17.36
CA GLY A 36 -0.99 -5.58 -18.22
C GLY A 36 -1.78 -6.15 -19.42
N ALA A 37 -3.08 -5.84 -19.50
CA ALA A 37 -4.01 -6.33 -20.49
C ALA A 37 -3.61 -6.01 -21.94
N PHE A 38 -2.91 -4.89 -22.15
CA PHE A 38 -2.45 -4.45 -23.46
C PHE A 38 -1.40 -5.37 -24.09
N VAL A 39 -0.78 -6.23 -23.28
CA VAL A 39 0.15 -7.27 -23.73
C VAL A 39 -0.57 -8.62 -23.85
N LEU A 40 -1.47 -8.90 -22.90
CA LEU A 40 -2.17 -10.19 -22.81
C LEU A 40 -3.11 -10.45 -24.00
N THR A 41 -3.91 -9.46 -24.42
CA THR A 41 -4.84 -9.64 -25.55
C THR A 41 -4.09 -9.92 -26.86
N PRO A 42 -3.10 -9.11 -27.28
CA PRO A 42 -2.27 -9.43 -28.44
C PRO A 42 -1.53 -10.78 -28.34
N ALA A 43 -1.06 -11.14 -27.14
CA ALA A 43 -0.37 -12.41 -26.93
C ALA A 43 -1.28 -13.62 -27.13
N MET A 44 -2.53 -13.57 -26.63
CA MET A 44 -3.54 -14.61 -26.89
C MET A 44 -3.93 -14.67 -28.37
N MET A 45 -4.14 -13.51 -29.01
CA MET A 45 -4.45 -13.48 -30.45
C MET A 45 -3.33 -14.06 -31.31
N SER A 46 -2.08 -13.98 -30.84
CA SER A 46 -0.94 -14.55 -31.56
C SER A 46 -0.86 -16.09 -31.45
N LEU A 47 -1.58 -16.69 -30.49
CA LEU A 47 -1.85 -18.13 -30.44
C LEU A 47 -3.03 -18.55 -31.33
N GLY A 48 -3.68 -17.60 -32.01
CA GLY A 48 -4.88 -17.86 -32.81
C GLY A 48 -6.20 -17.72 -32.05
N VAL A 49 -6.19 -17.25 -30.80
CA VAL A 49 -7.44 -16.93 -30.09
C VAL A 49 -8.17 -15.78 -30.81
N PRO A 50 -9.46 -15.92 -31.15
CA PRO A 50 -10.22 -14.83 -31.76
C PRO A 50 -10.23 -13.57 -30.88
N GLY A 51 -10.18 -12.39 -31.50
CA GLY A 51 -10.04 -11.10 -30.83
C GLY A 51 -11.09 -10.87 -29.74
N ILE A 52 -12.36 -11.12 -30.05
CA ILE A 52 -13.46 -11.02 -29.08
C ILE A 52 -13.31 -11.98 -27.90
N VAL A 53 -12.84 -13.22 -28.13
CA VAL A 53 -12.61 -14.22 -27.06
C VAL A 53 -11.40 -13.82 -26.21
N ALA A 54 -10.34 -13.31 -26.84
CA ALA A 54 -9.16 -12.80 -26.14
C ALA A 54 -9.52 -11.59 -25.26
N VAL A 55 -10.38 -10.68 -25.74
CA VAL A 55 -10.85 -9.53 -24.96
C VAL A 55 -11.74 -9.97 -23.80
N ALA A 56 -12.72 -10.86 -24.05
CA ALA A 56 -13.61 -11.41 -23.03
C ALA A 56 -12.85 -12.17 -21.93
N SER A 57 -11.92 -13.04 -22.31
CA SER A 57 -11.10 -13.81 -21.36
C SER A 57 -10.19 -12.91 -20.54
N ASN A 58 -9.70 -11.81 -21.14
CA ASN A 58 -8.89 -10.82 -20.41
C ASN A 58 -9.74 -9.96 -19.45
N MET A 59 -11.02 -9.68 -19.74
CA MET A 59 -11.94 -9.06 -18.77
C MET A 59 -12.11 -9.95 -17.53
N CYS A 60 -12.30 -11.25 -17.74
CA CYS A 60 -12.40 -12.24 -16.66
C CYS A 60 -11.12 -12.31 -15.81
N HIS A 61 -9.95 -12.32 -16.46
CA HIS A 61 -8.65 -12.27 -15.79
C HIS A 61 -8.43 -10.99 -14.96
N LYS A 62 -8.89 -9.84 -15.47
CA LYS A 62 -8.62 -8.52 -14.89
C LYS A 62 -9.37 -8.29 -13.58
N PHE A 63 -10.59 -8.80 -13.45
CA PHE A 63 -11.47 -8.59 -12.29
C PHE A 63 -10.84 -8.99 -10.94
N PRO A 64 -10.41 -10.25 -10.70
CA PRO A 64 -9.91 -10.68 -9.40
C PRO A 64 -8.58 -10.00 -9.05
N LYS A 65 -7.75 -9.80 -10.08
CA LYS A 65 -6.45 -9.13 -9.98
C LYS A 65 -6.59 -7.68 -9.56
N ALA A 66 -7.53 -6.96 -10.17
CA ALA A 66 -7.79 -5.55 -9.86
C ALA A 66 -8.29 -5.38 -8.43
N LEU A 67 -9.15 -6.28 -7.95
CA LEU A 67 -9.61 -6.30 -6.55
C LEU A 67 -8.43 -6.40 -5.57
N VAL A 68 -7.57 -7.41 -5.74
CA VAL A 68 -6.40 -7.63 -4.87
C VAL A 68 -5.45 -6.43 -4.90
N GLY A 69 -5.23 -5.87 -6.10
CA GLY A 69 -4.42 -4.67 -6.28
C GLY A 69 -5.00 -3.44 -5.58
N ALA A 70 -6.31 -3.20 -5.73
CA ALA A 70 -7.02 -2.09 -5.10
C ALA A 70 -7.00 -2.19 -3.58
N ILE A 71 -7.30 -3.37 -3.00
CA ILE A 71 -7.24 -3.60 -1.55
C ILE A 71 -5.83 -3.32 -1.02
N LYS A 72 -4.80 -3.83 -1.70
CA LYS A 72 -3.41 -3.63 -1.27
C LYS A 72 -3.01 -2.16 -1.33
N ARG A 73 -3.37 -1.43 -2.38
CA ARG A 73 -3.05 0.01 -2.53
C ARG A 73 -3.90 0.91 -1.62
N ALA A 74 -5.12 0.51 -1.28
CA ALA A 74 -5.98 1.25 -0.36
C ALA A 74 -5.37 1.33 1.05
N ARG A 75 -4.70 0.26 1.50
CA ARG A 75 -3.96 0.24 2.79
C ARG A 75 -2.85 1.29 2.88
N TYR A 76 -2.31 1.76 1.75
CA TYR A 76 -1.30 2.82 1.71
C TYR A 76 -1.90 4.22 1.52
N GLY A 77 -3.23 4.37 1.56
CA GLY A 77 -3.91 5.65 1.34
C GLY A 77 -3.81 6.18 -0.10
N GLN A 78 -3.44 5.32 -1.06
CA GLN A 78 -3.22 5.72 -2.45
C GLN A 78 -4.48 5.63 -3.31
N VAL A 79 -5.51 4.92 -2.86
CA VAL A 79 -6.74 4.66 -3.64
C VAL A 79 -7.85 5.58 -3.17
N ASP A 80 -8.52 6.23 -4.11
CA ASP A 80 -9.78 6.94 -3.88
C ASP A 80 -10.95 6.06 -4.33
N VAL A 81 -11.46 5.25 -3.41
CA VAL A 81 -12.54 4.30 -3.69
C VAL A 81 -13.80 5.01 -4.17
N LYS A 82 -14.09 6.20 -3.63
CA LYS A 82 -15.27 6.98 -4.03
C LYS A 82 -15.15 7.43 -5.49
N LEU A 83 -14.02 8.04 -5.87
CA LEU A 83 -13.77 8.42 -7.26
C LEU A 83 -13.83 7.20 -8.18
N GLY A 84 -13.19 6.11 -7.78
CA GLY A 84 -13.15 4.86 -8.56
C GLY A 84 -14.54 4.25 -8.79
N LEU A 85 -15.42 4.25 -7.79
CA LEU A 85 -16.79 3.75 -7.93
C LEU A 85 -17.65 4.68 -8.80
N VAL A 86 -17.53 6.00 -8.65
CA VAL A 86 -18.28 6.97 -9.47
C VAL A 86 -17.90 6.83 -10.96
N LEU A 87 -16.59 6.79 -11.27
CA LEU A 87 -16.14 6.49 -12.64
C LEU A 87 -16.55 5.08 -13.06
N GLY A 88 -16.51 4.10 -12.16
CA GLY A 88 -16.91 2.71 -12.41
C GLY A 88 -18.34 2.56 -12.91
N VAL A 89 -19.29 3.32 -12.36
CA VAL A 89 -20.70 3.30 -12.81
C VAL A 89 -20.83 3.72 -14.27
N SER A 90 -20.21 4.84 -14.65
CA SER A 90 -20.23 5.29 -16.06
C SER A 90 -19.38 4.40 -16.98
N ALA A 91 -18.30 3.80 -16.45
CA ALA A 91 -17.54 2.79 -17.17
C ALA A 91 -18.37 1.54 -17.47
N GLU A 92 -19.28 1.13 -16.61
CA GLU A 92 -20.15 -0.01 -16.89
C GLU A 92 -21.06 0.24 -18.10
N ALA A 93 -21.63 1.45 -18.23
CA ALA A 93 -22.36 1.84 -19.43
C ALA A 93 -21.47 1.77 -20.69
N GLY A 94 -20.21 2.18 -20.56
CA GLY A 94 -19.19 2.03 -21.60
C GLY A 94 -18.90 0.56 -21.94
N VAL A 95 -18.85 -0.32 -20.93
CA VAL A 95 -18.64 -1.76 -21.11
C VAL A 95 -19.79 -2.38 -21.90
N LEU A 96 -21.03 -2.06 -21.53
CA LEU A 96 -22.21 -2.58 -22.23
C LEU A 96 -22.21 -2.15 -23.71
N TYR A 97 -21.93 -0.88 -23.98
CA TYR A 97 -21.81 -0.36 -25.34
C TYR A 97 -20.65 -1.01 -26.11
N GLY A 98 -19.46 -1.07 -25.50
CA GLY A 98 -18.27 -1.64 -26.12
C GLY A 98 -18.40 -3.13 -26.41
N ALA A 99 -19.01 -3.90 -25.51
CA ALA A 99 -19.30 -5.31 -25.73
C ALA A 99 -20.32 -5.51 -26.84
N HIS A 100 -21.36 -4.68 -26.88
CA HIS A 100 -22.33 -4.70 -27.97
C HIS A 100 -21.68 -4.37 -29.33
N LEU A 101 -20.80 -3.37 -29.37
CA LEU A 101 -20.04 -3.01 -30.57
C LEU A 101 -19.19 -4.19 -31.05
N GLN A 102 -18.45 -4.82 -30.15
CA GLN A 102 -17.58 -5.94 -30.48
C GLN A 102 -18.37 -7.18 -30.94
N GLU A 103 -19.48 -7.50 -30.29
CA GLU A 103 -20.39 -8.56 -30.74
C GLU A 103 -21.01 -8.25 -32.11
N SER A 104 -21.34 -6.98 -32.38
CA SER A 104 -21.90 -6.56 -33.68
C SER A 104 -20.87 -6.72 -34.79
N ILE A 105 -19.61 -6.35 -34.55
CA ILE A 105 -18.50 -6.58 -35.48
C ILE A 105 -18.29 -8.07 -35.72
N GLN A 106 -18.29 -8.88 -34.65
CA GLN A 106 -18.15 -10.33 -34.76
C GLN A 106 -19.29 -10.97 -35.57
N ARG A 107 -20.53 -10.48 -35.42
CA ARG A 107 -21.69 -10.97 -36.19
C ARG A 107 -21.62 -10.55 -37.66
N ALA A 108 -21.17 -9.33 -37.95
CA ALA A 108 -21.12 -8.79 -39.30
C ALA A 108 -19.91 -9.27 -40.12
N PHE A 109 -18.74 -9.40 -39.48
CA PHE A 109 -17.45 -9.60 -40.15
C PHE A 109 -16.67 -10.81 -39.61
N GLY A 110 -17.28 -11.63 -38.75
CA GLY A 110 -16.65 -12.81 -38.17
C GLY A 110 -15.43 -12.51 -37.30
N ALA A 111 -14.63 -13.54 -37.06
CA ALA A 111 -13.42 -13.45 -36.23
C ALA A 111 -12.37 -12.51 -36.84
N ALA A 112 -12.22 -12.50 -38.16
CA ALA A 112 -11.29 -11.62 -38.87
C ALA A 112 -11.64 -10.14 -38.66
N GLY A 113 -12.94 -9.79 -38.69
CA GLY A 113 -13.42 -8.45 -38.38
C GLY A 113 -13.10 -8.01 -36.96
N SER A 114 -13.38 -8.86 -35.97
CA SER A 114 -13.04 -8.57 -34.58
C SER A 114 -11.52 -8.44 -34.39
N ASN A 115 -10.73 -9.32 -35.01
CA ASN A 115 -9.27 -9.27 -34.98
C ASN A 115 -8.71 -7.96 -35.55
N LEU A 116 -9.26 -7.52 -36.69
CA LEU A 116 -8.90 -6.27 -37.34
C LEU A 116 -9.23 -5.08 -36.45
N TYR A 117 -10.45 -5.02 -35.91
CA TYR A 117 -10.88 -3.94 -35.02
C TYR A 117 -9.94 -3.82 -33.81
N VAL A 118 -9.70 -4.94 -33.12
CA VAL A 118 -8.83 -4.96 -31.94
C VAL A 118 -7.42 -4.48 -32.30
N SER A 119 -6.87 -4.94 -33.42
CA SER A 119 -5.52 -4.57 -33.85
C SER A 119 -5.40 -3.10 -34.24
N LEU A 120 -6.37 -2.56 -34.98
CA LEU A 120 -6.43 -1.14 -35.33
C LEU A 120 -6.54 -0.26 -34.10
N ALA A 121 -7.45 -0.61 -33.18
CA ALA A 121 -7.63 0.11 -31.93
C ALA A 121 -6.36 0.07 -31.06
N PHE A 122 -5.68 -1.08 -30.98
CA PHE A 122 -4.36 -1.18 -30.33
C PHE A 122 -3.31 -0.28 -30.98
N VAL A 123 -3.18 -0.31 -32.31
CA VAL A 123 -2.21 0.53 -33.01
C VAL A 123 -2.47 2.01 -32.74
N LEU A 124 -3.73 2.45 -32.82
CA LEU A 124 -4.10 3.84 -32.55
C LEU A 124 -3.79 4.25 -31.10
N VAL A 125 -4.29 3.48 -30.12
CA VAL A 125 -4.13 3.80 -28.69
C VAL A 125 -2.67 3.73 -28.28
N LEU A 126 -1.93 2.71 -28.71
CA LEU A 126 -0.51 2.56 -28.38
C LEU A 126 0.37 3.60 -29.10
N ALA A 127 -0.01 4.05 -30.31
CA ALA A 127 0.75 5.10 -31.01
C ALA A 127 0.65 6.42 -30.24
N VAL A 128 -0.57 6.80 -29.85
CA VAL A 128 -0.83 8.04 -29.13
C VAL A 128 -0.23 7.96 -27.72
N VAL A 129 -0.62 6.98 -26.92
CA VAL A 129 -0.23 6.90 -25.51
C VAL A 129 1.22 6.47 -25.37
N GLY A 130 1.65 5.45 -26.13
CA GLY A 130 3.03 4.95 -26.08
C GLY A 130 4.04 5.97 -26.62
N GLY A 131 3.70 6.66 -27.71
CA GLY A 131 4.53 7.75 -28.25
C GLY A 131 4.69 8.90 -27.26
N TYR A 132 3.58 9.35 -26.66
CA TYR A 132 3.61 10.39 -25.63
C TYR A 132 4.47 9.99 -24.41
N VAL A 133 4.27 8.76 -23.91
CA VAL A 133 5.00 8.24 -22.75
C VAL A 133 6.49 8.12 -23.03
N MET A 134 6.86 7.66 -24.23
CA MET A 134 8.25 7.57 -24.64
C MET A 134 8.89 8.95 -24.72
N TRP A 135 8.17 9.94 -25.29
CA TRP A 135 8.63 11.32 -25.35
C TRP A 135 8.85 11.92 -23.95
N ASP A 136 7.91 11.70 -23.02
CA ASP A 136 8.01 12.13 -21.63
C ASP A 136 9.17 11.43 -20.89
N ALA A 137 9.38 10.13 -21.14
CA ALA A 137 10.52 9.38 -20.59
C ALA A 137 11.88 9.95 -21.04
N VAL A 138 12.03 10.22 -22.34
CA VAL A 138 13.26 10.80 -22.93
C VAL A 138 13.48 12.22 -22.42
N SER A 139 12.42 13.02 -22.32
CA SER A 139 12.49 14.40 -21.83
C SER A 139 12.88 14.46 -20.36
N ALA A 140 12.35 13.57 -19.52
CA ALA A 140 12.72 13.44 -18.11
C ALA A 140 14.18 12.99 -17.93
N TYR A 141 14.68 12.09 -18.79
CA TYR A 141 16.08 11.68 -18.77
C TYR A 141 17.02 12.82 -19.13
N ARG A 142 16.71 13.60 -20.18
CA ARG A 142 17.54 14.71 -20.67
C ARG A 142 17.59 15.91 -19.72
N SER A 143 16.50 16.20 -19.03
CA SER A 143 16.40 17.37 -18.15
C SER A 143 17.07 17.18 -16.79
N GLY A 144 17.42 15.95 -16.38
CA GLY A 144 17.97 15.66 -15.05
C GLY A 144 17.00 15.92 -13.89
N THR A 145 15.81 16.49 -14.16
CA THR A 145 14.82 16.96 -13.20
C THR A 145 13.97 15.80 -12.69
N SER A 146 14.55 14.92 -11.88
CA SER A 146 13.82 13.79 -11.26
C SER A 146 12.89 14.19 -10.10
N ARG A 147 12.63 15.49 -9.88
CA ARG A 147 11.91 16.00 -8.69
C ARG A 147 11.06 17.26 -8.89
N ALA A 148 10.53 17.48 -10.09
CA ALA A 148 9.48 18.49 -10.25
C ALA A 148 8.18 17.95 -9.61
N GLN A 149 7.68 18.63 -8.58
CA GLN A 149 6.38 18.39 -7.97
C GLN A 149 5.31 18.39 -9.10
N GLU A 150 4.51 17.32 -9.21
CA GLU A 150 3.46 17.22 -10.24
C GLU A 150 2.49 18.38 -10.07
N LYS A 151 2.54 19.36 -10.99
CA LYS A 151 1.63 20.50 -10.97
C LYS A 151 0.32 20.10 -11.62
N VAL A 152 -0.80 20.43 -10.97
CA VAL A 152 -2.14 20.25 -11.56
C VAL A 152 -2.22 21.00 -12.89
N SER A 153 -2.68 20.29 -13.93
CA SER A 153 -2.77 20.82 -15.29
C SER A 153 -3.67 22.07 -15.33
N ARG A 154 -3.43 22.97 -16.29
CA ARG A 154 -4.28 24.16 -16.47
C ARG A 154 -5.72 23.77 -16.81
N LEU A 155 -5.90 22.68 -17.54
CA LEU A 155 -7.21 22.15 -17.91
C LEU A 155 -7.96 21.60 -16.69
N ALA A 156 -7.26 20.86 -15.82
CA ALA A 156 -7.83 20.33 -14.59
C ALA A 156 -8.29 21.45 -13.66
N ARG A 157 -7.51 22.52 -13.52
CA ARG A 157 -7.95 23.71 -12.75
C ARG A 157 -9.19 24.37 -13.31
N ARG A 158 -9.34 24.43 -14.64
CA ARG A 158 -10.56 24.95 -15.27
C ARG A 158 -11.76 24.06 -14.96
N ILE A 159 -11.61 22.74 -15.11
CA ILE A 159 -12.66 21.77 -14.80
C ILE A 159 -13.07 21.83 -13.32
N GLN A 160 -12.09 21.90 -12.42
CA GLN A 160 -12.32 22.04 -10.97
C GLN A 160 -12.97 23.37 -10.57
N ALA A 161 -12.82 24.42 -11.38
CA ALA A 161 -13.42 25.73 -11.12
C ALA A 161 -14.89 25.84 -11.56
N VAL A 162 -15.38 24.91 -12.39
CA VAL A 162 -16.77 24.89 -12.83
C VAL A 162 -17.64 24.33 -11.72
N ASP A 163 -18.52 25.16 -11.17
CA ASP A 163 -19.51 24.77 -10.16
C ASP A 163 -20.86 24.50 -10.83
N ILE A 164 -21.32 23.25 -10.79
CA ILE A 164 -22.61 22.83 -11.34
C ILE A 164 -23.49 22.36 -10.18
N PRO A 165 -24.59 23.07 -9.86
CA PRO A 165 -25.47 22.73 -8.75
C PRO A 165 -25.88 21.25 -8.74
N TYR A 166 -25.99 20.67 -7.54
CA TYR A 166 -26.43 19.29 -7.28
C TYR A 166 -25.55 18.15 -7.80
N THR A 167 -24.48 18.43 -8.55
CA THR A 167 -23.60 17.40 -9.14
C THR A 167 -22.21 17.36 -8.54
N MET A 168 -21.91 18.23 -7.57
CA MET A 168 -20.59 18.40 -6.98
C MET A 168 -20.28 17.34 -5.93
N LEU A 169 -19.21 16.56 -6.14
CA LEU A 169 -18.68 15.63 -5.15
C LEU A 169 -17.24 15.99 -4.79
N TYR A 170 -16.93 15.96 -3.50
CA TYR A 170 -15.54 15.99 -3.03
C TYR A 170 -14.88 14.63 -3.24
N PHE A 171 -13.67 14.65 -3.82
CA PHE A 171 -12.82 13.49 -4.03
C PHE A 171 -11.47 13.69 -3.33
N ARG A 172 -11.08 12.71 -2.50
CA ARG A 172 -9.84 12.77 -1.70
C ARG A 172 -8.59 12.86 -2.57
N SER A 173 -8.59 12.17 -3.70
CA SER A 173 -7.45 12.15 -4.64
C SER A 173 -7.23 13.47 -5.36
N LEU A 174 -8.28 14.30 -5.51
CA LEU A 174 -8.20 15.59 -6.17
C LEU A 174 -7.96 16.74 -5.18
N ASP A 175 -8.26 16.49 -3.90
CA ASP A 175 -8.40 17.51 -2.85
C ASP A 175 -9.31 18.68 -3.30
N ALA A 176 -10.35 18.36 -4.07
CA ALA A 176 -11.23 19.33 -4.70
C ALA A 176 -12.65 18.75 -4.87
N ARG A 177 -13.63 19.64 -4.97
CA ARG A 177 -14.98 19.29 -5.43
C ARG A 177 -15.02 19.37 -6.95
N VAL A 178 -15.50 18.32 -7.59
CA VAL A 178 -15.67 18.26 -9.04
C VAL A 178 -17.06 17.73 -9.36
N SER A 179 -17.71 18.29 -10.38
CA SER A 179 -18.99 17.78 -10.87
C SER A 179 -18.83 16.37 -11.43
N VAL A 180 -19.72 15.46 -11.02
CA VAL A 180 -19.79 14.09 -11.55
C VAL A 180 -19.94 14.06 -13.06
N LEU A 181 -20.52 15.11 -13.66
CA LEU A 181 -20.71 15.20 -15.11
C LEU A 181 -19.38 15.15 -15.87
N PHE A 182 -18.28 15.68 -15.30
CA PHE A 182 -16.96 15.57 -15.92
C PHE A 182 -16.35 14.17 -15.81
N THR A 183 -16.82 13.36 -14.87
CA THR A 183 -16.35 11.98 -14.68
C THR A 183 -17.02 11.00 -15.64
N ILE A 184 -18.25 11.29 -16.09
CA ILE A 184 -19.06 10.39 -16.94
C ILE A 184 -18.38 10.10 -18.29
N PRO A 185 -17.93 11.09 -19.10
CA PRO A 185 -17.29 10.80 -20.38
C PRO A 185 -15.99 10.01 -20.22
N ILE A 186 -15.23 10.29 -19.14
CA ILE A 186 -13.97 9.61 -18.84
C ILE A 186 -14.25 8.15 -18.51
N GLY A 187 -15.21 7.89 -17.62
CA GLY A 187 -15.60 6.53 -17.24
C GLY A 187 -16.17 5.76 -18.42
N PHE A 188 -17.12 6.33 -19.16
CA PHE A 188 -17.69 5.71 -20.36
C PHE A 188 -16.62 5.31 -21.39
N ALA A 189 -15.72 6.23 -21.75
CA ALA A 189 -14.64 5.94 -22.70
C ALA A 189 -13.66 4.87 -22.16
N THR A 190 -13.39 4.90 -20.85
CA THR A 190 -12.57 3.88 -20.15
C THR A 190 -13.21 2.50 -20.25
N GLY A 191 -14.51 2.40 -19.97
CA GLY A 191 -15.28 1.15 -20.07
C GLY A 191 -15.42 0.64 -21.50
N MET A 192 -15.67 1.52 -22.46
CA MET A 192 -15.78 1.17 -23.88
C MET A 192 -14.47 0.58 -24.41
N LEU A 193 -13.32 1.19 -24.14
CA LEU A 193 -12.02 0.61 -24.50
C LEU A 193 -11.73 -0.67 -23.73
N ALA A 194 -12.13 -0.77 -22.47
CA ALA A 194 -11.98 -2.01 -21.71
C ALA A 194 -12.77 -3.16 -22.35
N ALA A 195 -14.04 -2.94 -22.71
CA ALA A 195 -14.83 -4.01 -23.32
C ALA A 195 -14.42 -4.33 -24.76
N THR A 196 -13.83 -3.40 -25.51
CA THR A 196 -13.49 -3.63 -26.92
C THR A 196 -12.07 -4.14 -27.15
N ILE A 197 -11.09 -3.71 -26.36
CA ILE A 197 -9.67 -4.10 -26.51
C ILE A 197 -9.01 -4.61 -25.21
N ALA A 198 -9.79 -4.74 -24.13
CA ALA A 198 -9.32 -5.08 -22.79
C ALA A 198 -8.52 -3.99 -22.04
N VAL A 199 -8.42 -2.78 -22.59
CA VAL A 199 -7.55 -1.73 -22.02
C VAL A 199 -8.23 -0.39 -21.77
N GLY A 200 -8.97 -0.30 -20.67
CA GLY A 200 -9.58 0.97 -20.23
C GLY A 200 -8.61 1.98 -19.62
N GLY A 201 -7.63 1.53 -18.83
CA GLY A 201 -6.77 2.43 -18.03
C GLY A 201 -5.87 3.37 -18.82
N PHE A 202 -5.72 3.16 -20.13
CA PHE A 202 -5.06 4.12 -21.02
C PHE A 202 -5.86 5.40 -21.24
N ILE A 203 -7.17 5.38 -20.98
CA ILE A 203 -8.00 6.59 -20.89
C ILE A 203 -8.22 6.95 -19.42
N GLY A 204 -8.54 5.98 -18.57
CA GLY A 204 -8.89 6.23 -17.16
C GLY A 204 -7.79 6.95 -16.38
N VAL A 205 -6.55 6.47 -16.46
CA VAL A 205 -5.42 7.06 -15.72
C VAL A 205 -5.06 8.46 -16.24
N PRO A 206 -4.83 8.68 -17.55
CA PRO A 206 -4.60 10.03 -18.07
C PRO A 206 -5.80 10.96 -17.89
N GLY A 207 -7.02 10.43 -17.95
CA GLY A 207 -8.26 11.16 -17.69
C GLY A 207 -8.29 11.75 -16.29
N MET A 208 -8.09 10.90 -15.28
CA MET A 208 -8.01 11.33 -13.89
C MET A 208 -6.83 12.28 -13.66
N HIS A 209 -5.67 12.03 -14.26
CA HIS A 209 -4.48 12.84 -14.04
C HIS A 209 -4.56 14.22 -14.70
N TYR A 210 -4.84 14.26 -16.00
CA TYR A 210 -4.77 15.49 -16.79
C TYR A 210 -6.08 16.28 -16.83
N LEU A 211 -7.24 15.62 -16.82
CA LEU A 211 -8.54 16.31 -16.84
C LEU A 211 -9.07 16.57 -15.43
N LEU A 212 -8.97 15.62 -14.51
CA LEU A 212 -9.50 15.80 -13.16
C LEU A 212 -8.47 16.36 -12.17
N GLY A 213 -7.16 16.20 -12.45
CA GLY A 213 -6.08 16.73 -11.62
C GLY A 213 -5.58 15.79 -10.51
N ALA A 214 -5.89 14.49 -10.58
CA ALA A 214 -5.41 13.52 -9.60
C ALA A 214 -3.89 13.31 -9.73
N PRO A 215 -3.13 13.17 -8.63
CA PRO A 215 -1.72 12.76 -8.70
C PRO A 215 -1.56 11.44 -9.44
N SER A 216 -0.49 11.28 -10.25
CA SER A 216 -0.31 10.09 -11.11
C SER A 216 -0.38 8.77 -10.33
N LEU A 217 0.18 8.76 -9.11
CA LEU A 217 0.16 7.60 -8.23
C LEU A 217 -1.27 7.23 -7.80
N MET A 218 -2.09 8.22 -7.46
CA MET A 218 -3.48 8.01 -7.06
C MET A 218 -4.36 7.67 -8.25
N ALA A 219 -4.18 8.31 -9.40
CA ALA A 219 -4.87 7.96 -10.64
C ALA A 219 -4.63 6.48 -11.01
N SER A 220 -3.37 6.03 -11.01
CA SER A 220 -3.00 4.64 -11.25
C SER A 220 -3.60 3.67 -10.23
N ALA A 221 -3.69 4.06 -8.96
CA ALA A 221 -4.24 3.22 -7.90
C ALA A 221 -5.78 3.16 -7.94
N THR A 222 -6.45 4.29 -8.14
CA THR A 222 -7.91 4.41 -8.28
C THR A 222 -8.41 3.70 -9.53
N GLU A 223 -7.62 3.65 -10.61
CA GLU A 223 -7.93 2.84 -11.80
C GLU A 223 -8.13 1.36 -11.48
N LEU A 224 -7.50 0.81 -10.42
CA LEU A 224 -7.74 -0.58 -10.01
C LEU A 224 -9.16 -0.80 -9.51
N VAL A 225 -9.80 0.22 -8.93
CA VAL A 225 -11.22 0.16 -8.53
C VAL A 225 -12.10 0.16 -9.77
N ILE A 226 -11.83 1.05 -10.73
CA ILE A 226 -12.56 1.11 -12.00
C ILE A 226 -12.41 -0.23 -12.74
N ALA A 227 -11.18 -0.75 -12.81
CA ALA A 227 -10.83 -2.04 -13.42
C ALA A 227 -11.53 -3.23 -12.78
N PHE A 228 -11.76 -3.20 -11.47
CA PHE A 228 -12.55 -4.21 -10.78
C PHE A 228 -14.01 -4.16 -11.22
N VAL A 229 -14.62 -2.97 -11.20
CA VAL A 229 -16.04 -2.77 -11.59
C VAL A 229 -16.27 -3.19 -13.04
N MET A 230 -15.54 -2.58 -13.97
CA MET A 230 -15.70 -2.86 -15.41
C MET A 230 -15.27 -4.28 -15.79
N GLY A 231 -14.30 -4.85 -15.06
CA GLY A 231 -13.87 -6.24 -15.26
C GLY A 231 -14.97 -7.22 -14.85
N LEU A 232 -15.63 -6.99 -13.71
CA LEU A 232 -16.74 -7.81 -13.23
C LEU A 232 -17.92 -7.75 -14.21
N GLY A 233 -18.37 -6.54 -14.55
CA GLY A 233 -19.49 -6.35 -15.47
C GLY A 233 -19.21 -6.88 -16.88
N GLY A 234 -18.01 -6.63 -17.41
CA GLY A 234 -17.57 -7.18 -18.70
C GLY A 234 -17.50 -8.71 -18.70
N THR A 235 -17.04 -9.31 -17.60
CA THR A 235 -17.02 -10.78 -17.44
C THR A 235 -18.44 -11.35 -17.50
N ILE A 236 -19.37 -10.75 -16.76
CA ILE A 236 -20.77 -11.19 -16.75
C ILE A 236 -21.37 -11.04 -18.16
N LYS A 237 -21.21 -9.86 -18.79
CA LYS A 237 -21.77 -9.60 -20.12
C LYS A 237 -21.24 -10.53 -21.21
N TYR A 238 -19.94 -10.81 -21.23
CA TYR A 238 -19.34 -11.70 -22.22
C TYR A 238 -19.58 -13.18 -21.93
N SER A 239 -19.68 -13.56 -20.65
CA SER A 239 -20.06 -14.93 -20.27
C SER A 239 -21.47 -15.27 -20.75
N TRP A 240 -22.42 -14.31 -20.67
CA TRP A 240 -23.76 -14.50 -21.22
C TRP A 240 -23.77 -14.79 -22.73
N SER A 241 -22.79 -14.25 -23.45
CA SER A 241 -22.60 -14.47 -24.88
C SER A 241 -21.75 -15.70 -25.19
N GLY A 242 -21.29 -16.45 -24.18
CA GLY A 242 -20.45 -17.65 -24.35
C GLY A 242 -19.02 -17.38 -24.83
N LEU A 243 -18.50 -16.17 -24.64
CA LEU A 243 -17.23 -15.72 -25.23
C LEU A 243 -16.02 -15.79 -24.28
N VAL A 244 -16.24 -16.08 -23.00
CA VAL A 244 -15.18 -16.14 -21.99
C VAL A 244 -14.58 -17.55 -21.94
N ASP A 245 -13.31 -17.69 -22.34
CA ASP A 245 -12.55 -18.92 -22.11
C ASP A 245 -11.92 -18.88 -20.71
N ILE A 246 -12.56 -19.54 -19.75
CA ILE A 246 -12.10 -19.58 -18.36
C ILE A 246 -10.72 -20.26 -18.23
N ARG A 247 -10.34 -21.16 -19.16
CA ARG A 247 -9.06 -21.88 -19.11
C ARG A 247 -7.93 -20.88 -19.37
N LEU A 248 -8.05 -20.06 -20.41
CA LEU A 248 -7.11 -18.97 -20.70
C LEU A 248 -7.02 -18.01 -19.51
N ALA A 249 -8.17 -17.57 -18.99
CA ALA A 249 -8.22 -16.61 -17.90
C ALA A 249 -7.51 -17.14 -16.64
N MET A 250 -7.74 -18.40 -16.25
CA MET A 250 -7.15 -18.99 -15.04
C MET A 250 -5.65 -19.26 -15.18
N ILE A 251 -5.17 -19.73 -16.34
CA ILE A 251 -3.73 -19.94 -16.58
C ILE A 251 -2.97 -18.61 -16.52
N ILE A 252 -3.50 -17.59 -17.20
CA ILE A 252 -2.92 -16.23 -17.18
C ILE A 252 -3.00 -15.66 -15.75
N LEU A 253 -4.10 -15.90 -15.02
CA LEU A 253 -4.26 -15.43 -13.65
C LEU A 253 -3.19 -16.02 -12.74
N ALA A 254 -2.97 -17.33 -12.82
CA ALA A 254 -1.95 -18.05 -12.05
C ALA A 254 -0.57 -17.42 -12.23
N GLY A 255 -0.10 -17.22 -13.46
CA GLY A 255 1.17 -16.54 -13.72
C GLY A 255 1.17 -15.08 -13.23
N SER A 256 0.10 -14.35 -13.51
CA SER A 256 0.04 -12.92 -13.26
C SER A 256 0.04 -12.54 -11.78
N LEU A 257 -0.54 -13.36 -10.89
CA LEU A 257 -0.57 -13.08 -9.46
C LEU A 257 0.83 -13.04 -8.85
N PHE A 258 1.75 -13.91 -9.29
CA PHE A 258 3.16 -13.85 -8.92
C PHE A 258 3.84 -12.63 -9.53
N GLY A 259 3.62 -12.38 -10.82
CA GLY A 259 4.19 -11.25 -11.53
C GLY A 259 3.89 -9.90 -10.86
N ILE A 260 2.63 -9.66 -10.47
CA ILE A 260 2.20 -8.39 -9.85
C ILE A 260 2.96 -8.10 -8.58
N GLN A 261 3.22 -9.11 -7.75
CA GLN A 261 3.93 -8.92 -6.49
C GLN A 261 5.35 -8.43 -6.76
N LEU A 262 6.06 -9.07 -7.70
CA LEU A 262 7.40 -8.66 -8.12
C LEU A 262 7.39 -7.27 -8.78
N GLY A 263 6.43 -6.99 -9.65
CA GLY A 263 6.27 -5.69 -10.29
C GLY A 263 6.02 -4.56 -9.28
N ALA A 264 5.16 -4.80 -8.29
CA ALA A 264 4.86 -3.82 -7.24
C ALA A 264 6.03 -3.57 -6.28
N ILE A 265 6.87 -4.59 -6.05
CA ILE A 265 8.15 -4.41 -5.34
C ILE A 265 9.15 -3.64 -6.22
N GLY A 266 9.17 -3.91 -7.53
CA GLY A 266 10.02 -3.21 -8.50
C GLY A 266 9.91 -1.69 -8.43
N THR A 267 8.70 -1.14 -8.26
CA THR A 267 8.49 0.32 -8.22
C THR A 267 9.09 1.00 -7.01
N THR A 268 9.40 0.28 -5.91
CA THR A 268 10.02 0.87 -4.72
C THR A 268 11.53 1.08 -4.88
N TYR A 269 12.18 0.31 -5.76
CA TYR A 269 13.63 0.33 -5.97
C TYR A 269 14.07 1.01 -7.27
N VAL A 270 13.12 1.36 -8.15
CA VAL A 270 13.40 1.86 -9.50
C VAL A 270 13.01 3.33 -9.64
N LYS A 271 13.86 4.12 -10.31
CA LYS A 271 13.63 5.54 -10.55
C LYS A 271 12.37 5.78 -11.39
N PRO A 272 11.56 6.83 -11.13
CA PRO A 272 10.29 7.06 -11.83
C PRO A 272 10.41 7.13 -13.36
N TYR A 273 11.48 7.71 -13.91
CA TYR A 273 11.65 7.79 -15.37
C TYR A 273 11.88 6.41 -16.02
N MET A 274 12.51 5.46 -15.31
CA MET A 274 12.72 4.10 -15.82
C MET A 274 11.40 3.35 -15.96
N ILE A 275 10.40 3.67 -15.13
CA ILE A 275 9.03 3.14 -15.26
C ILE A 275 8.44 3.57 -16.60
N LYS A 276 8.60 4.86 -16.95
CA LYS A 276 8.14 5.41 -18.23
C LYS A 276 8.89 4.80 -19.42
N VAL A 277 10.21 4.60 -19.32
CA VAL A 277 11.01 3.94 -20.37
C VAL A 277 10.52 2.52 -20.63
N VAL A 278 10.37 1.71 -19.58
CA VAL A 278 9.87 0.32 -19.69
C VAL A 278 8.50 0.30 -20.35
N MET A 279 7.58 1.15 -19.88
CA MET A 279 6.22 1.23 -20.43
C MET A 279 6.24 1.61 -21.90
N GLY A 280 6.91 2.71 -22.25
CA GLY A 280 7.02 3.19 -23.63
C GLY A 280 7.62 2.13 -24.56
N THR A 281 8.69 1.45 -24.13
CA THR A 281 9.34 0.41 -24.94
C THR A 281 8.40 -0.74 -25.23
N ILE A 282 7.74 -1.31 -24.21
CA ILE A 282 6.82 -2.43 -24.41
C ILE A 282 5.65 -1.99 -25.31
N MET A 283 5.09 -0.80 -25.09
CA MET A 283 3.97 -0.29 -25.90
C MET A 283 4.34 -0.10 -27.37
N VAL A 284 5.50 0.49 -27.66
CA VAL A 284 5.96 0.71 -29.04
C VAL A 284 6.26 -0.62 -29.74
N VAL A 285 6.88 -1.59 -29.06
CA VAL A 285 7.16 -2.89 -29.67
C VAL A 285 5.86 -3.68 -29.92
N VAL A 286 4.91 -3.64 -28.98
CA VAL A 286 3.58 -4.26 -29.15
C VAL A 286 2.80 -3.61 -30.29
N LEU A 287 2.89 -2.28 -30.45
CA LEU A 287 2.32 -1.55 -31.59
C LEU A 287 2.85 -2.12 -32.91
N VAL A 288 4.17 -2.26 -33.05
CA VAL A 288 4.79 -2.80 -34.28
C VAL A 288 4.29 -4.23 -34.53
N SER A 289 4.23 -5.06 -33.49
CA SER A 289 3.67 -6.43 -33.61
C SER A 289 2.23 -6.41 -34.15
N ARG A 290 1.34 -5.55 -33.64
CA ARG A 290 -0.05 -5.47 -34.12
C ARG A 290 -0.17 -4.87 -35.52
N ALA A 291 0.62 -3.84 -35.82
CA ALA A 291 0.61 -3.21 -37.14
C ALA A 291 0.96 -4.20 -38.27
N LEU A 292 1.93 -5.08 -38.03
CA LEU A 292 2.39 -6.07 -39.03
C LEU A 292 1.35 -7.11 -39.42
N VAL A 293 0.37 -7.39 -38.55
CA VAL A 293 -0.65 -8.42 -38.80
C VAL A 293 -1.92 -7.85 -39.43
N ILE A 294 -2.11 -6.52 -39.44
CA ILE A 294 -3.27 -5.87 -40.08
C ILE A 294 -3.47 -6.30 -41.54
N PRO A 295 -2.46 -6.36 -42.42
CA PRO A 295 -2.64 -6.82 -43.79
C PRO A 295 -3.21 -8.24 -43.88
N VAL A 296 -2.89 -9.11 -42.92
CA VAL A 296 -3.43 -10.47 -42.90
C VAL A 296 -4.93 -10.46 -42.64
N TYR A 297 -5.40 -9.66 -41.68
CA TYR A 297 -6.84 -9.53 -41.42
C TYR A 297 -7.59 -8.81 -42.55
N LEU A 298 -6.97 -7.82 -43.21
CA LEU A 298 -7.55 -7.18 -44.39
C LEU A 298 -7.70 -8.17 -45.55
N SER A 299 -6.73 -9.07 -45.74
CA SER A 299 -6.81 -10.14 -46.74
C SER A 299 -7.85 -11.20 -46.37
N GLU A 300 -7.99 -11.56 -45.08
CA GLU A 300 -9.03 -12.48 -44.59
C GLU A 300 -10.45 -11.92 -44.75
N LEU A 301 -10.59 -10.59 -44.83
CA LEU A 301 -11.86 -9.88 -45.08
C LEU A 301 -12.06 -9.49 -46.55
N GLU A 302 -11.18 -9.92 -47.45
CA GLU A 302 -11.25 -9.61 -48.88
C GLU A 302 -11.20 -8.10 -49.21
N LEU A 303 -10.68 -7.27 -48.29
CA LEU A 303 -10.51 -5.82 -48.48
C LEU A 303 -9.26 -5.47 -49.29
N ILE A 304 -8.29 -6.39 -49.33
CA ILE A 304 -7.11 -6.32 -50.20
C ILE A 304 -6.96 -7.65 -50.93
N GLY A 305 -6.14 -7.67 -52.00
CA GLY A 305 -5.85 -8.91 -52.73
C GLY A 305 -5.32 -10.03 -51.83
N PRO A 306 -5.63 -11.31 -52.14
CA PRO A 306 -5.30 -12.43 -51.29
C PRO A 306 -3.78 -12.54 -51.10
N LEU A 307 -3.35 -12.50 -49.85
CA LEU A 307 -1.95 -12.74 -49.51
C LEU A 307 -1.61 -14.21 -49.76
N ALA A 308 -0.47 -14.46 -50.42
CA ALA A 308 0.07 -15.81 -50.51
C ALA A 308 0.20 -16.43 -49.11
N GLY A 309 -0.19 -17.70 -48.95
CA GLY A 309 -0.22 -18.35 -47.64
C GLY A 309 1.13 -18.33 -46.91
N GLY A 310 2.24 -18.37 -47.66
CA GLY A 310 3.59 -18.17 -47.11
C GLY A 310 3.78 -16.78 -46.50
N THR A 311 3.36 -15.72 -47.18
CA THR A 311 3.46 -14.33 -46.70
C THR A 311 2.63 -14.11 -45.43
N ALA A 312 1.39 -14.61 -45.40
CA ALA A 312 0.54 -14.50 -44.21
C ALA A 312 1.14 -15.24 -43.00
N LYS A 313 1.70 -16.43 -43.21
CA LYS A 313 2.39 -17.21 -42.17
C LYS A 313 3.64 -16.50 -41.64
N VAL A 314 4.43 -15.89 -42.53
CA VAL A 314 5.61 -15.10 -42.16
C VAL A 314 5.21 -13.88 -41.34
N LEU A 315 4.20 -13.11 -41.76
CA LEU A 315 3.74 -11.92 -41.01
C LEU A 315 3.24 -12.29 -39.61
N LYS A 316 2.43 -13.36 -39.47
CA LYS A 316 1.97 -13.88 -38.17
C LYS A 316 3.15 -14.33 -37.30
N GLY A 317 4.11 -15.06 -37.87
CA GLY A 317 5.31 -15.53 -37.16
C GLY A 317 6.24 -14.39 -36.69
N VAL A 318 6.49 -13.40 -37.54
CA VAL A 318 7.29 -12.21 -37.20
C VAL A 318 6.59 -11.41 -36.10
N SER A 319 5.27 -11.21 -36.20
CA SER A 319 4.49 -10.52 -35.18
C SER A 319 4.53 -11.21 -33.82
N PHE A 320 4.44 -12.55 -33.78
CA PHE A 320 4.63 -13.35 -32.59
C PHE A 320 6.04 -13.20 -32.01
N GLY A 321 7.08 -13.28 -32.86
CA GLY A 321 8.47 -13.09 -32.46
C GLY A 321 8.73 -11.72 -31.83
N ILE A 322 8.17 -10.65 -32.42
CA ILE A 322 8.26 -9.28 -31.90
C ILE A 322 7.53 -9.17 -30.55
N MET A 323 6.38 -9.83 -30.38
CA MET A 323 5.66 -9.87 -29.10
C MET A 323 6.51 -10.52 -28.01
N MET A 324 7.16 -11.66 -28.32
CA MET A 324 8.05 -12.36 -27.39
C MET A 324 9.26 -11.49 -27.03
N PHE A 325 9.85 -10.84 -28.03
CA PHE A 325 10.93 -9.91 -27.81
C PHE A 325 10.52 -8.74 -26.89
N ALA A 326 9.33 -8.17 -27.09
CA ALA A 326 8.80 -7.10 -26.24
C ALA A 326 8.67 -7.55 -24.77
N LEU A 327 8.11 -8.73 -24.57
CA LEU A 327 7.87 -9.34 -23.27
C LEU A 327 9.18 -9.64 -22.52
N VAL A 328 10.11 -10.30 -23.20
CA VAL A 328 11.42 -10.65 -22.63
C VAL A 328 12.23 -9.39 -22.34
N THR A 329 12.27 -8.43 -23.27
CA THR A 329 12.96 -7.14 -23.08
C THR A 329 12.37 -6.38 -21.90
N GLY A 330 11.04 -6.27 -21.82
CA GLY A 330 10.34 -5.62 -20.71
C GLY A 330 10.67 -6.26 -19.36
N ALA A 331 10.58 -7.60 -19.27
CA ALA A 331 10.92 -8.34 -18.06
C ALA A 331 12.40 -8.15 -17.66
N MET A 332 13.32 -8.22 -18.62
CA MET A 332 14.76 -8.03 -18.38
C MET A 332 15.06 -6.63 -17.86
N ILE A 333 14.50 -5.58 -18.47
CA ILE A 333 14.72 -4.21 -18.01
C ILE A 333 14.23 -4.04 -16.57
N ILE A 334 13.05 -4.57 -16.24
CA ILE A 334 12.49 -4.46 -14.89
C ILE A 334 13.33 -5.24 -13.88
N LEU A 335 13.72 -6.48 -14.18
CA LEU A 335 14.55 -7.30 -13.29
C LEU A 335 15.96 -6.73 -13.10
N GLN A 336 16.58 -6.20 -14.16
CA GLN A 336 17.89 -5.52 -14.07
C GLN A 336 17.79 -4.23 -13.25
N ALA A 337 16.76 -3.42 -13.49
CA ALA A 337 16.53 -2.21 -12.71
C ALA A 337 16.30 -2.53 -11.23
N LEU A 338 15.55 -3.59 -10.93
CA LEU A 338 15.36 -4.08 -9.56
C LEU A 338 16.68 -4.55 -8.93
N ARG A 339 17.45 -5.41 -9.62
CA ARG A 339 18.76 -5.88 -9.12
C ARG A 339 19.71 -4.72 -8.84
N LYS A 340 19.78 -3.75 -9.76
CA LYS A 340 20.61 -2.54 -9.59
C LYS A 340 20.11 -1.67 -8.44
N GLY A 341 18.79 -1.46 -8.33
CA GLY A 341 18.17 -0.69 -7.24
C GLY A 341 18.44 -1.32 -5.87
N MET A 342 18.17 -2.62 -5.72
CA MET A 342 18.46 -3.38 -4.50
C MET A 342 19.94 -3.40 -4.16
N ARG A 343 20.83 -3.54 -5.16
CA ARG A 343 22.28 -3.50 -4.95
C ARG A 343 22.73 -2.11 -4.49
N THR A 344 22.24 -1.05 -5.13
CA THR A 344 22.53 0.33 -4.72
C THR A 344 22.00 0.63 -3.33
N GLU A 345 20.83 0.10 -2.97
CA GLU A 345 20.27 0.26 -1.63
C GLU A 345 21.03 -0.57 -0.58
N ARG A 346 21.45 -1.79 -0.91
CA ARG A 346 22.34 -2.60 -0.07
C ARG A 346 23.73 -1.97 0.09
N GLU A 347 24.30 -1.42 -0.98
CA GLU A 347 25.58 -0.70 -0.95
C GLU A 347 25.43 0.61 -0.18
N ALA A 348 24.32 1.34 -0.37
CA ALA A 348 24.02 2.52 0.44
C ALA A 348 23.80 2.16 1.92
N GLN A 349 23.20 1.01 2.22
CA GLN A 349 23.06 0.48 3.59
C GLN A 349 24.39 -0.03 4.15
N ALA A 350 25.28 -0.58 3.31
CA ALA A 350 26.60 -1.06 3.70
C ALA A 350 27.60 0.10 3.92
N VAL A 351 27.49 1.16 3.11
CA VAL A 351 28.20 2.43 3.30
C VAL A 351 27.59 3.24 4.45
N ALA A 352 26.29 3.08 4.73
CA ALA A 352 25.61 3.66 5.90
C ALA A 352 25.71 2.82 7.19
N ALA A 353 26.38 1.67 7.16
CA ALA A 353 26.84 0.98 8.37
C ALA A 353 28.16 1.63 8.84
N PRO A 354 28.32 1.89 10.14
CA PRO A 354 28.05 3.19 10.74
C PRO A 354 29.32 4.06 10.79
N ALA A 355 29.39 5.08 9.95
CA ALA A 355 30.16 6.28 10.29
C ALA A 355 29.21 7.27 10.97
N VAL A 356 29.03 7.11 12.28
CA VAL A 356 28.34 8.11 13.11
C VAL A 356 29.25 9.33 13.17
N ALA A 357 29.00 10.32 12.33
CA ALA A 357 29.59 11.64 12.51
C ALA A 357 28.90 12.31 13.71
N VAL A 358 29.48 12.14 14.90
CA VAL A 358 29.12 12.93 16.09
C VAL A 358 29.56 14.36 15.80
N MET A 359 28.63 15.21 15.34
CA MET A 359 28.89 16.65 15.22
C MET A 359 28.82 17.29 16.62
N PRO A 360 29.83 18.07 17.04
CA PRO A 360 29.72 18.91 18.22
C PRO A 360 28.59 19.95 18.05
N LEU A 361 27.79 20.13 19.09
CA LEU A 361 26.64 21.02 19.10
C LEU A 361 27.07 22.50 19.12
N PRO A 362 26.57 23.36 18.22
CA PRO A 362 26.78 24.81 18.29
C PRO A 362 25.78 25.45 19.27
N GLY A 363 26.30 26.19 20.25
CA GLY A 363 25.49 26.84 21.30
C GLY A 363 24.52 27.89 20.74
N GLY A 364 23.22 27.64 20.93
CA GLY A 364 22.13 28.53 20.51
C GLY A 364 21.01 28.67 21.56
N ALA A 365 20.41 29.86 21.59
CA ALA A 365 19.47 30.33 22.60
C ALA A 365 18.11 29.61 22.62
N ALA A 366 17.52 29.56 23.82
CA ALA A 366 16.39 28.73 24.21
C ALA A 366 15.01 29.26 23.77
N GLN A 367 14.11 28.32 23.42
CA GLN A 367 12.66 28.51 23.53
C GLN A 367 12.10 27.46 24.50
N VAL A 368 11.29 27.94 25.43
CA VAL A 368 10.68 27.18 26.54
C VAL A 368 9.60 26.23 26.00
N LEU A 369 9.64 24.97 26.42
CA LEU A 369 8.62 23.95 26.11
C LEU A 369 7.26 24.34 26.72
N PRO A 370 6.14 24.29 25.98
CA PRO A 370 4.82 24.49 26.55
C PRO A 370 4.49 23.42 27.60
N GLN A 371 3.83 23.84 28.67
CA GLN A 371 3.35 22.99 29.76
C GLN A 371 2.60 21.75 29.25
N LEU A 372 2.84 20.65 29.96
CA LEU A 372 2.55 19.31 29.49
C LEU A 372 1.10 18.91 29.65
N SER A 373 0.63 18.26 28.59
CA SER A 373 -0.61 17.49 28.54
C SER A 373 -0.68 16.46 29.68
N PRO A 374 -1.87 16.14 30.25
CA PRO A 374 -2.05 15.11 31.27
C PRO A 374 -1.58 13.69 30.88
N LEU A 375 -1.21 13.46 29.62
CA LEU A 375 -0.86 12.16 29.00
C LEU A 375 0.50 11.55 29.41
N GLY A 376 1.15 12.08 30.45
CA GLY A 376 2.48 11.62 30.93
C GLY A 376 2.59 11.47 32.44
N ARG A 377 1.48 11.34 33.16
CA ARG A 377 1.46 11.17 34.63
C ARG A 377 1.86 9.77 35.07
N PHE A 378 1.55 8.78 34.26
CA PHE A 378 1.82 7.37 34.52
C PHE A 378 1.23 6.87 35.85
N GLU A 379 -0.01 7.24 36.16
CA GLU A 379 -0.71 6.89 37.41
C GLU A 379 -1.72 5.74 37.24
N ARG A 380 -2.31 5.59 36.03
CA ARG A 380 -3.31 4.55 35.73
C ARG A 380 -2.96 3.81 34.45
N PHE A 381 -2.71 2.51 34.56
CA PHE A 381 -2.34 1.65 33.44
C PHE A 381 -3.46 0.67 33.11
N LEU A 382 -3.69 0.43 31.83
CA LEU A 382 -4.49 -0.68 31.33
C LEU A 382 -3.57 -1.69 30.66
N VAL A 383 -3.66 -2.97 31.02
CA VAL A 383 -2.96 -4.05 30.29
C VAL A 383 -3.97 -5.00 29.68
N ALA A 384 -3.90 -5.20 28.36
CA ALA A 384 -4.72 -6.18 27.67
C ALA A 384 -3.97 -7.50 27.50
N SER A 385 -4.59 -8.61 27.92
CA SER A 385 -4.01 -9.94 27.82
C SER A 385 -5.02 -10.97 27.35
N ASP A 386 -4.56 -11.90 26.51
CA ASP A 386 -5.36 -13.01 25.97
C ASP A 386 -4.82 -14.38 26.40
N GLY A 387 -4.00 -14.42 27.47
CA GLY A 387 -3.34 -15.62 27.97
C GLY A 387 -2.21 -16.16 27.08
N SER A 388 -1.90 -15.49 25.97
CA SER A 388 -0.85 -15.95 25.06
C SER A 388 0.56 -15.66 25.59
N GLU A 389 1.55 -16.38 25.05
CA GLU A 389 2.98 -16.10 25.29
C GLU A 389 3.39 -14.67 24.89
N TYR A 390 2.63 -14.00 24.01
CA TYR A 390 2.88 -12.63 23.58
C TYR A 390 2.33 -11.62 24.59
N SER A 391 1.16 -11.88 25.19
CA SER A 391 0.60 -11.01 26.22
C SER A 391 1.27 -11.18 27.58
N ALA A 392 1.84 -12.36 27.86
CA ALA A 392 2.62 -12.60 29.08
C ALA A 392 3.79 -11.60 29.25
N GLY A 393 4.46 -11.24 28.13
CA GLY A 393 5.48 -10.19 28.13
C GLY A 393 4.90 -8.83 28.52
N ALA A 394 3.76 -8.46 27.95
CA ALA A 394 3.08 -7.21 28.25
C ALA A 394 2.62 -7.11 29.71
N VAL A 395 2.07 -8.19 30.28
CA VAL A 395 1.69 -8.26 31.70
C VAL A 395 2.90 -8.06 32.60
N ARG A 396 4.00 -8.77 32.33
CA ARG A 396 5.24 -8.64 33.12
C ARG A 396 5.75 -7.20 33.12
N GLU A 397 5.83 -6.56 31.95
CA GLU A 397 6.32 -5.19 31.85
C GLU A 397 5.34 -4.16 32.43
N ALA A 398 4.03 -4.38 32.29
CA ALA A 398 3.00 -3.55 32.91
C ALA A 398 3.14 -3.55 34.45
N LEU A 399 3.29 -4.72 35.06
CA LEU A 399 3.50 -4.86 36.51
C LEU A 399 4.80 -4.17 36.96
N ARG A 400 5.89 -4.37 36.22
CA ARG A 400 7.19 -3.76 36.53
C ARG A 400 7.12 -2.23 36.48
N LEU A 401 6.54 -1.67 35.42
CA LEU A 401 6.40 -0.23 35.27
C LEU A 401 5.41 0.34 36.28
N ALA A 402 4.30 -0.36 36.55
CA ALA A 402 3.31 0.08 37.53
C ALA A 402 3.93 0.19 38.92
N LYS A 403 4.72 -0.81 39.34
CA LYS A 403 5.47 -0.76 40.60
C LYS A 403 6.43 0.42 40.66
N ARG A 404 7.21 0.66 39.61
CA ARG A 404 8.16 1.80 39.57
C ARG A 404 7.45 3.15 39.59
N CYS A 405 6.30 3.25 38.93
CA CYS A 405 5.56 4.51 38.86
C CYS A 405 4.61 4.72 40.04
N GLY A 406 4.35 3.71 40.87
CA GLY A 406 3.26 3.72 41.85
C GLY A 406 1.88 3.78 41.19
N ALA A 407 1.75 3.21 39.99
CA ALA A 407 0.52 3.26 39.20
C ALA A 407 -0.47 2.17 39.61
N ARG A 408 -1.76 2.48 39.52
CA ARG A 408 -2.84 1.47 39.57
C ARG A 408 -2.94 0.77 38.23
N LEU A 409 -3.12 -0.54 38.25
CA LEU A 409 -3.23 -1.37 37.06
C LEU A 409 -4.67 -1.89 36.91
N ARG A 410 -5.20 -1.89 35.70
CA ARG A 410 -6.36 -2.70 35.33
C ARG A 410 -5.96 -3.70 34.27
N ALA A 411 -6.14 -4.98 34.56
CA ALA A 411 -5.91 -6.07 33.61
C ALA A 411 -7.23 -6.48 32.94
N VAL A 412 -7.23 -6.51 31.61
CA VAL A 412 -8.42 -6.81 30.82
C VAL A 412 -8.19 -8.00 29.90
N THR A 413 -9.17 -8.89 29.83
CA THR A 413 -9.21 -10.02 28.87
C THR A 413 -10.49 -9.92 28.05
N PHE A 414 -10.38 -10.22 26.76
CA PHE A 414 -11.49 -10.13 25.82
C PHE A 414 -12.05 -11.50 25.47
N VAL A 415 -13.37 -11.63 25.52
CA VAL A 415 -14.11 -12.80 25.03
C VAL A 415 -14.99 -12.34 23.87
N ALA A 416 -14.85 -12.99 22.72
CA ALA A 416 -15.60 -12.63 21.53
C ALA A 416 -17.07 -13.06 21.71
N ALA A 417 -17.99 -12.13 21.53
CA ALA A 417 -19.41 -12.47 21.45
C ALA A 417 -19.72 -12.78 19.98
N ASP A 418 -19.88 -14.05 19.60
CA ASP A 418 -20.30 -14.43 18.25
C ASP A 418 -21.82 -14.64 18.23
N GLN A 419 -22.53 -14.03 17.28
CA GLN A 419 -24.01 -13.98 17.28
C GLN A 419 -24.69 -15.22 16.65
N GLU A 420 -23.94 -16.19 16.13
CA GLU A 420 -24.49 -17.16 15.16
C GLU A 420 -24.89 -18.56 15.69
N HIS A 421 -24.83 -18.91 16.98
CA HIS A 421 -25.18 -20.29 17.41
C HIS A 421 -25.96 -20.37 18.74
N GLU A 422 -27.29 -20.50 18.64
CA GLU A 422 -28.30 -20.41 19.71
C GLU A 422 -28.35 -21.56 20.74
N THR A 423 -27.40 -22.50 20.80
CA THR A 423 -27.34 -23.50 21.92
C THR A 423 -25.94 -24.02 22.23
N LEU A 424 -25.12 -24.33 21.22
CA LEU A 424 -23.72 -24.73 21.43
C LEU A 424 -22.83 -23.54 21.85
N GLY A 425 -23.23 -22.32 21.46
CA GLY A 425 -22.52 -21.08 21.76
C GLY A 425 -22.51 -20.71 23.25
N GLU A 426 -23.56 -21.01 24.02
CA GLU A 426 -23.62 -20.65 25.44
C GLU A 426 -22.61 -21.44 26.30
N GLN A 427 -22.43 -22.74 26.03
CA GLN A 427 -21.46 -23.56 26.76
C GLN A 427 -20.02 -23.18 26.42
N ILE A 428 -19.74 -22.92 25.14
CA ILE A 428 -18.44 -22.45 24.66
C ILE A 428 -18.13 -21.07 25.26
N LEU A 429 -19.08 -20.13 25.21
CA LEU A 429 -18.95 -18.80 25.78
C LEU A 429 -18.70 -18.88 27.30
N LYS A 430 -19.44 -19.74 28.02
CA LYS A 430 -19.22 -19.95 29.45
C LYS A 430 -17.81 -20.46 29.73
N HIS A 431 -17.35 -21.45 28.98
CA HIS A 431 -15.99 -21.99 29.12
C HIS A 431 -14.92 -20.93 28.81
N GLU A 432 -15.12 -20.09 27.78
CA GLU A 432 -14.21 -18.98 27.47
C GLU A 432 -14.21 -17.89 28.55
N LEU A 433 -15.37 -17.57 29.13
CA LEU A 433 -15.49 -16.62 30.24
C LEU A 433 -14.79 -17.15 31.50
N ASP A 434 -14.96 -18.44 31.82
CA ASP A 434 -14.30 -19.07 32.97
C ASP A 434 -12.77 -19.10 32.75
N ALA A 435 -12.31 -19.47 31.56
CA ALA A 435 -10.88 -19.42 31.21
C ALA A 435 -10.31 -18.00 31.28
N ALA A 436 -11.05 -16.99 30.82
CA ALA A 436 -10.65 -15.58 30.89
C ALA A 436 -10.54 -15.09 32.34
N ARG A 437 -11.47 -15.50 33.22
CA ARG A 437 -11.42 -15.20 34.66
C ARG A 437 -10.21 -15.83 35.33
N VAL A 438 -9.98 -17.12 35.11
CA VAL A 438 -8.80 -17.82 35.65
C VAL A 438 -7.50 -17.15 35.21
N HIS A 439 -7.40 -16.76 33.93
CA HIS A 439 -6.23 -16.03 33.43
C HIS A 439 -6.05 -14.68 34.14
N LEU A 440 -7.12 -13.91 34.34
CA LEU A 440 -7.04 -12.62 35.05
C LEU A 440 -6.71 -12.78 36.53
N GLU A 441 -7.22 -13.81 37.19
CA GLU A 441 -6.86 -14.13 38.58
C GLU A 441 -5.36 -14.43 38.73
N GLN A 442 -4.75 -15.10 37.75
CA GLN A 442 -3.29 -15.29 37.71
C GLN A 442 -2.55 -13.96 37.57
N VAL A 443 -3.06 -13.03 36.74
CA VAL A 443 -2.49 -11.67 36.62
C VAL A 443 -2.61 -10.91 37.93
N ALA A 444 -3.78 -10.95 38.59
CA ALA A 444 -4.02 -10.31 39.89
C ALA A 444 -3.10 -10.89 40.97
N ALA A 445 -2.94 -12.21 41.04
CA ALA A 445 -2.01 -12.85 41.96
C ALA A 445 -0.57 -12.39 41.74
N GLY A 446 -0.15 -12.30 40.46
CA GLY A 446 1.15 -11.73 40.09
C GLY A 446 1.31 -10.26 40.49
N ALA A 447 0.24 -9.47 40.41
CA ALA A 447 0.23 -8.07 40.84
C ALA A 447 0.36 -7.92 42.36
N THR A 448 -0.40 -8.71 43.12
CA THR A 448 -0.30 -8.77 44.58
C THR A 448 1.11 -9.14 45.03
N ALA A 449 1.71 -10.16 44.40
CA ALA A 449 3.09 -10.55 44.67
C ALA A 449 4.11 -9.45 44.33
N ALA A 450 3.82 -8.63 43.32
CA ALA A 450 4.66 -7.49 42.94
C ALA A 450 4.46 -6.25 43.84
N GLY A 451 3.37 -6.19 44.62
CA GLY A 451 2.95 -5.02 45.39
C GLY A 451 2.25 -3.95 44.55
N VAL A 452 1.51 -4.35 43.51
CA VAL A 452 0.80 -3.46 42.59
C VAL A 452 -0.71 -3.60 42.80
N ASP A 453 -1.40 -2.47 43.00
CA ASP A 453 -2.86 -2.41 43.04
C ASP A 453 -3.42 -2.75 41.64
N CYS A 454 -4.09 -3.89 41.52
CA CYS A 454 -4.56 -4.42 40.25
C CYS A 454 -6.04 -4.83 40.30
N GLU A 455 -6.83 -4.17 39.49
CA GLU A 455 -8.21 -4.55 39.19
C GLU A 455 -8.25 -5.45 37.95
N ILE A 456 -9.24 -6.34 37.88
CA ILE A 456 -9.42 -7.26 36.75
C ILE A 456 -10.81 -7.11 36.13
N GLU A 457 -10.89 -7.23 34.81
CA GLU A 457 -12.15 -7.15 34.09
C GLU A 457 -12.17 -8.01 32.83
N VAL A 458 -13.22 -8.83 32.70
CA VAL A 458 -13.51 -9.57 31.47
C VAL A 458 -14.43 -8.72 30.60
N VAL A 459 -13.98 -8.38 29.40
CA VAL A 459 -14.72 -7.53 28.47
C VAL A 459 -15.26 -8.36 27.31
N GLN A 460 -16.55 -8.23 27.04
CA GLN A 460 -17.21 -8.89 25.91
C GLN A 460 -17.40 -7.90 24.74
N GLY A 461 -17.32 -8.40 23.51
CA GLY A 461 -17.65 -7.62 22.31
C GLY A 461 -17.06 -8.16 21.01
N PHE A 462 -17.44 -7.53 19.89
CA PHE A 462 -17.06 -7.95 18.54
C PHE A 462 -15.68 -7.42 18.08
N SER A 463 -15.22 -6.30 18.65
CA SER A 463 -13.97 -5.64 18.26
C SER A 463 -13.05 -5.44 19.47
N VAL A 464 -11.99 -6.25 19.54
CA VAL A 464 -11.04 -6.24 20.67
C VAL A 464 -10.41 -4.86 20.87
N HIS A 465 -9.95 -4.22 19.79
CA HIS A 465 -9.25 -2.94 19.89
C HIS A 465 -10.17 -1.78 20.32
N ASP A 466 -11.41 -1.71 19.81
CA ASP A 466 -12.36 -0.66 20.22
C ASP A 466 -12.70 -0.80 21.70
N ARG A 467 -12.92 -2.03 22.17
CA ARG A 467 -13.21 -2.30 23.58
C ARG A 467 -12.04 -2.00 24.52
N ILE A 468 -10.79 -2.19 24.08
CA ILE A 468 -9.61 -1.72 24.84
C ILE A 468 -9.61 -0.20 24.95
N VAL A 469 -9.94 0.51 23.86
CA VAL A 469 -9.99 1.98 23.86
C VAL A 469 -11.11 2.47 24.79
N ASP A 470 -12.33 1.96 24.65
CA ASP A 470 -13.48 2.29 25.52
C ASP A 470 -13.12 2.11 26.99
N GLU A 471 -12.49 0.98 27.34
CA GLU A 471 -12.13 0.68 28.72
C GLU A 471 -11.03 1.60 29.23
N SER A 472 -10.05 1.93 28.37
CA SER A 472 -9.01 2.90 28.70
C SER A 472 -9.58 4.29 28.99
N GLU A 473 -10.64 4.71 28.29
CA GLU A 473 -11.33 5.97 28.53
C GLU A 473 -12.13 5.94 29.82
N ARG A 474 -12.86 4.84 30.06
CA ARG A 474 -13.69 4.66 31.27
C ARG A 474 -12.87 4.77 32.54
N MET A 475 -11.69 4.14 32.57
CA MET A 475 -10.78 4.22 33.71
C MET A 475 -9.85 5.44 33.68
N ARG A 476 -9.92 6.27 32.63
CA ARG A 476 -9.01 7.39 32.36
C ARG A 476 -7.54 6.96 32.44
N ALA A 477 -7.20 5.88 31.74
CA ALA A 477 -5.85 5.34 31.69
C ALA A 477 -4.89 6.34 31.04
N ASP A 478 -3.69 6.45 31.59
CA ASP A 478 -2.59 7.24 31.02
C ASP A 478 -1.76 6.42 30.03
N LEU A 479 -1.79 5.09 30.18
CA LEU A 479 -1.01 4.13 29.39
C LEU A 479 -1.80 2.84 29.14
N ILE A 480 -1.85 2.41 27.88
CA ILE A 480 -2.27 1.06 27.48
C ILE A 480 -1.02 0.22 27.22
N VAL A 481 -0.93 -0.97 27.80
CA VAL A 481 0.17 -1.92 27.60
C VAL A 481 -0.35 -3.15 26.85
N VAL A 482 0.29 -3.48 25.73
CA VAL A 482 -0.10 -4.62 24.88
C VAL A 482 1.09 -5.40 24.35
N GLY A 483 0.89 -6.69 24.14
CA GLY A 483 1.88 -7.56 23.51
C GLY A 483 1.98 -7.33 22.00
N ARG A 484 3.19 -7.45 21.44
CA ARG A 484 3.38 -7.50 19.98
C ARG A 484 3.03 -8.90 19.46
N ARG A 485 1.82 -9.08 18.93
CA ARG A 485 1.39 -10.36 18.33
C ARG A 485 2.13 -10.61 17.01
N GLY A 486 2.97 -11.64 16.95
CA GLY A 486 3.65 -12.06 15.71
C GLY A 486 2.81 -13.05 14.89
N ARG A 487 2.85 -12.97 13.56
CA ARG A 487 2.34 -14.05 12.69
C ARG A 487 3.31 -15.25 12.70
N ARG A 488 2.79 -16.47 12.47
CA ARG A 488 3.63 -17.69 12.34
C ARG A 488 4.56 -17.59 11.12
N GLY A 489 5.76 -18.18 11.21
CA GLY A 489 6.75 -18.24 10.11
C GLY A 489 7.57 -16.95 9.89
N LEU A 490 8.03 -16.71 8.65
CA LEU A 490 8.84 -15.55 8.22
C LEU A 490 8.20 -14.17 8.54
N ALA A 491 6.92 -14.14 8.96
CA ALA A 491 6.17 -12.95 9.35
C ALA A 491 6.28 -12.56 10.85
N ARG A 492 7.19 -13.21 11.60
CA ARG A 492 7.43 -13.02 13.06
C ARG A 492 7.77 -11.59 13.50
N MET A 493 8.21 -10.74 12.58
CA MET A 493 8.64 -9.36 12.85
C MET A 493 7.52 -8.32 12.67
N MET A 494 6.37 -8.68 12.08
CA MET A 494 5.29 -7.71 11.85
C MET A 494 4.41 -7.50 13.09
N VAL A 495 4.05 -6.25 13.36
CA VAL A 495 3.02 -5.82 14.32
C VAL A 495 1.66 -6.22 13.77
N GLY A 496 0.82 -6.83 14.60
CA GLY A 496 -0.53 -7.22 14.20
C GLY A 496 -1.43 -6.02 13.87
N ASP A 497 -2.38 -6.22 12.95
CA ASP A 497 -3.36 -5.21 12.51
C ASP A 497 -4.15 -4.62 13.70
N ALA A 498 -4.46 -5.44 14.72
CA ALA A 498 -5.14 -5.01 15.93
C ALA A 498 -4.32 -4.01 16.76
N THR A 499 -3.00 -4.21 16.89
CA THR A 499 -2.11 -3.30 17.63
C THR A 499 -2.01 -1.95 16.92
N LEU A 500 -1.94 -1.94 15.58
CA LEU A 500 -1.89 -0.70 14.81
C LEU A 500 -3.20 0.09 14.94
N LYS A 501 -4.35 -0.58 14.85
CA LYS A 501 -5.67 0.04 15.05
C LYS A 501 -5.85 0.57 16.47
N LEU A 502 -5.40 -0.19 17.47
CA LEU A 502 -5.39 0.25 18.86
C LEU A 502 -4.57 1.53 19.06
N ILE A 503 -3.33 1.58 18.54
CA ILE A 503 -2.51 2.79 18.62
C ILE A 503 -3.19 3.95 17.88
N GLY A 504 -3.85 3.70 16.75
CA GLY A 504 -4.63 4.69 16.01
C GLY A 504 -5.76 5.29 16.86
N GLY A 505 -6.60 4.43 17.46
CA GLY A 505 -7.79 4.82 18.22
C GLY A 505 -7.55 5.30 19.65
N ALA A 506 -6.45 4.89 20.30
CA ALA A 506 -6.19 5.25 21.69
C ALA A 506 -6.01 6.76 21.90
N HIS A 507 -6.63 7.28 22.96
CA HIS A 507 -6.47 8.67 23.41
C HIS A 507 -5.27 8.85 24.35
N CYS A 508 -4.80 7.77 24.97
CA CYS A 508 -3.62 7.76 25.83
C CYS A 508 -2.40 7.09 25.18
N SER A 509 -1.24 7.14 25.84
CA SER A 509 -0.01 6.54 25.33
C SER A 509 -0.14 5.02 25.24
N VAL A 510 0.55 4.40 24.29
CA VAL A 510 0.50 2.94 24.09
C VAL A 510 1.90 2.35 24.15
N LEU A 511 2.14 1.44 25.09
CA LEU A 511 3.35 0.65 25.21
C LEU A 511 3.16 -0.71 24.51
N VAL A 512 3.93 -0.93 23.46
CA VAL A 512 3.97 -2.20 22.73
C VAL A 512 5.18 -3.00 23.19
N VAL A 513 4.93 -4.20 23.71
CA VAL A 513 5.94 -5.07 24.32
C VAL A 513 6.17 -6.32 23.48
N PRO A 514 7.33 -6.46 22.80
CA PRO A 514 7.73 -7.73 22.20
C PRO A 514 7.89 -8.84 23.25
N ARG A 515 7.66 -10.10 22.85
CA ARG A 515 7.68 -11.28 23.73
C ARG A 515 8.88 -11.31 24.70
N ALA A 516 10.08 -11.12 24.18
CA ALA A 516 11.34 -11.22 24.93
C ALA A 516 11.86 -9.87 25.46
N ALA A 517 11.11 -8.77 25.25
CA ALA A 517 11.53 -7.46 25.70
C ALA A 517 11.39 -7.33 27.22
N GLU A 518 12.37 -6.69 27.85
CA GLU A 518 12.35 -6.38 29.28
C GLU A 518 12.80 -4.94 29.50
N VAL A 519 11.90 -4.09 30.02
CA VAL A 519 12.16 -2.70 30.36
C VAL A 519 12.78 -2.66 31.77
N ARG A 520 14.09 -2.88 31.85
CA ARG A 520 14.85 -2.90 33.11
C ARG A 520 15.24 -1.50 33.58
N GLY A 521 15.06 -0.48 32.75
CA GLY A 521 15.50 0.89 33.02
C GLY A 521 17.00 1.05 32.85
N ARG A 522 17.61 0.34 31.89
CA ARG A 522 19.04 0.50 31.58
C ARG A 522 19.31 1.82 30.88
N ARG A 523 18.52 2.09 29.84
CA ARG A 523 18.60 3.31 29.03
C ARG A 523 17.36 3.42 28.16
N PHE A 524 16.83 4.62 28.02
CA PHE A 524 15.76 4.91 27.09
C PHE A 524 16.31 5.63 25.86
N VAL A 525 15.79 5.30 24.68
CA VAL A 525 16.03 6.09 23.46
C VAL A 525 14.79 6.89 23.14
N LEU A 526 14.93 8.22 23.11
CA LEU A 526 13.89 9.14 22.69
C LEU A 526 14.12 9.55 21.24
N ALA A 527 13.22 9.18 20.34
CA ALA A 527 13.25 9.65 18.96
C ALA A 527 12.42 10.93 18.80
N SER A 528 13.05 12.01 18.30
CA SER A 528 12.36 13.29 18.07
C SER A 528 12.76 13.94 16.75
N ASP A 529 11.75 14.43 16.04
CA ASP A 529 11.87 15.26 14.84
C ASP A 529 11.64 16.76 15.13
N GLY A 530 11.53 17.13 16.41
CA GLY A 530 11.27 18.51 16.86
C GLY A 530 9.82 18.96 16.69
N SER A 531 8.92 18.08 16.26
CA SER A 531 7.49 18.38 16.20
C SER A 531 6.85 18.41 17.58
N ARG A 532 5.62 18.95 17.68
CA ARG A 532 4.80 18.90 18.91
C ARG A 532 4.62 17.49 19.50
N PHE A 533 4.66 16.46 18.65
CA PHE A 533 4.54 15.08 19.09
C PHE A 533 5.87 14.52 19.58
N GLY A 534 6.98 14.95 18.98
CA GLY A 534 8.32 14.72 19.51
C GLY A 534 8.52 15.41 20.87
N ASP A 535 7.97 16.60 21.05
CA ASP A 535 7.99 17.33 22.33
C ASP A 535 7.12 16.63 23.40
N ALA A 536 5.92 16.16 23.04
CA ALA A 536 5.10 15.34 23.92
C ALA A 536 5.83 14.05 24.33
N ALA A 537 6.51 13.39 23.38
CA ALA A 537 7.33 12.23 23.65
C ALA A 537 8.53 12.55 24.55
N ALA A 538 9.16 13.70 24.37
CA ALA A 538 10.29 14.13 25.18
C ALA A 538 9.93 14.31 26.65
N ALA A 539 8.75 14.86 26.90
CA ALA A 539 8.28 15.03 28.25
C ALA A 539 7.78 13.74 28.91
N ALA A 540 7.09 12.88 28.16
CA ALA A 540 6.77 11.54 28.63
C ALA A 540 8.04 10.76 28.98
N ALA A 541 9.09 10.88 28.14
CA ALA A 541 10.41 10.32 28.42
C ALA A 541 11.02 10.88 29.70
N GLY A 542 10.99 12.21 29.90
CA GLY A 542 11.49 12.84 31.12
C GLY A 542 10.77 12.36 32.38
N ASN A 543 9.44 12.35 32.38
CA ASN A 543 8.64 11.87 33.52
C ASN A 543 8.91 10.40 33.84
N LEU A 544 8.97 9.54 32.82
CA LEU A 544 9.23 8.12 33.01
C LEU A 544 10.68 7.87 33.46
N ALA A 545 11.64 8.59 32.89
CA ALA A 545 13.05 8.50 33.23
C ALA A 545 13.31 8.89 34.69
N LYS A 546 12.69 9.96 35.20
CA LYS A 546 12.78 10.35 36.62
C LYS A 546 12.27 9.26 37.55
N ARG A 547 11.08 8.70 37.26
CA ARG A 547 10.48 7.63 38.08
C ARG A 547 11.27 6.32 38.04
N CYS A 548 11.99 6.08 36.95
CA CYS A 548 12.77 4.86 36.76
C CYS A 548 14.26 5.01 37.06
N GLU A 549 14.73 6.24 37.35
CA GLU A 549 16.15 6.61 37.43
C GLU A 549 16.96 6.15 36.19
N THR A 550 16.38 6.32 35.01
CA THR A 550 16.93 5.79 33.76
C THR A 550 17.54 6.91 32.90
N PRO A 551 18.78 6.75 32.39
CA PRO A 551 19.34 7.72 31.45
C PRO A 551 18.65 7.70 30.08
N VAL A 552 18.64 8.83 29.38
CA VAL A 552 17.96 9.02 28.09
C VAL A 552 18.94 9.43 26.99
N THR A 553 18.94 8.70 25.88
CA THR A 553 19.61 9.14 24.64
C THR A 553 18.58 9.73 23.68
N VAL A 554 18.75 11.00 23.34
CA VAL A 554 17.91 11.72 22.39
C VAL A 554 18.45 11.55 20.98
N VAL A 555 17.64 11.01 20.07
CA VAL A 555 18.02 10.76 18.68
C VAL A 555 17.14 11.58 17.75
N SER A 556 17.76 12.41 16.92
CA SER A 556 17.10 13.03 15.77
C SER A 556 17.69 12.51 14.47
N VAL A 557 16.84 12.18 13.49
CA VAL A 557 17.30 11.57 12.23
C VAL A 557 17.15 12.53 11.06
N ALA A 558 18.30 12.97 10.52
CA ALA A 558 18.40 13.71 9.29
C ALA A 558 18.29 12.76 8.08
N VAL A 559 17.09 12.63 7.53
CA VAL A 559 16.88 11.82 6.30
C VAL A 559 17.44 12.57 5.08
N PRO A 560 18.24 11.95 4.19
CA PRO A 560 18.83 12.61 3.02
C PRO A 560 17.82 13.25 2.05
N SER A 561 16.58 12.76 2.05
CA SER A 561 15.49 13.30 1.23
C SER A 561 14.89 14.59 1.77
N HIS A 562 15.14 14.96 3.03
CA HIS A 562 14.61 16.18 3.63
C HIS A 562 15.26 17.46 3.05
N PRO A 563 14.53 18.60 3.05
CA PRO A 563 15.11 19.91 2.78
C PRO A 563 16.33 20.17 3.66
N GLU A 564 17.29 20.93 3.15
CA GLU A 564 18.52 21.25 3.88
C GLU A 564 18.23 21.99 5.20
N THR A 565 17.19 22.83 5.23
CA THR A 565 16.69 23.51 6.43
C THR A 565 16.36 22.52 7.56
N ARG A 566 15.53 21.51 7.29
CA ARG A 566 15.19 20.47 8.29
C ARG A 566 16.39 19.65 8.73
N ARG A 567 17.38 19.44 7.85
CA ARG A 567 18.63 18.74 8.22
C ARG A 567 19.50 19.58 9.16
N ARG A 568 19.50 20.91 9.00
CA ARG A 568 20.20 21.85 9.89
C ARG A 568 19.50 22.06 11.24
N GLU A 569 18.20 21.79 11.33
CA GLU A 569 17.42 21.90 12.57
C GLU A 569 17.63 20.72 13.55
N ALA A 570 18.00 19.53 13.04
CA ALA A 570 18.12 18.32 13.85
C ALA A 570 19.08 18.45 15.06
N PRO A 571 20.28 19.05 14.94
CA PRO A 571 21.13 19.32 16.10
C PRO A 571 20.46 20.21 17.16
N GLY A 572 19.76 21.26 16.73
CA GLY A 572 19.05 22.18 17.64
C GLY A 572 17.89 21.50 18.37
N VAL A 573 17.21 20.55 17.73
CA VAL A 573 16.18 19.72 18.38
C VAL A 573 16.79 18.87 19.49
N VAL A 574 17.90 18.18 19.21
CA VAL A 574 18.59 17.33 20.18
C VAL A 574 19.07 18.16 21.37
N GLU A 575 19.76 19.28 21.11
CA GLU A 575 20.28 20.16 22.16
C GLU A 575 19.19 20.71 23.06
N ARG A 576 18.09 21.19 22.47
CA ARG A 576 16.93 21.72 23.22
C ARG A 576 16.35 20.67 24.15
N ILE A 577 16.15 19.44 23.67
CA ILE A 577 15.55 18.36 24.46
C ILE A 577 16.52 17.87 25.53
N VAL A 578 17.80 17.65 25.21
CA VAL A 578 18.81 17.22 26.19
C VAL A 578 18.95 18.24 27.31
N ARG A 579 18.98 19.53 26.97
CA ARG A 579 19.02 20.62 27.97
C ARG A 579 17.80 20.58 28.87
N ALA A 580 16.60 20.44 28.30
CA ALA A 580 15.36 20.35 29.06
C ALA A 580 15.31 19.13 29.98
N LEU A 581 15.77 17.96 29.52
CA LEU A 581 15.84 16.75 30.35
C LEU A 581 16.84 16.90 31.50
N ARG A 582 18.01 17.50 31.24
CA ARG A 582 19.03 17.74 32.26
C ARG A 582 18.60 18.76 33.30
N SER A 583 17.94 19.86 32.91
CA SER A 583 17.39 20.83 33.87
C SER A 583 16.34 20.19 34.79
N ASP A 584 15.71 19.13 34.30
CA ASP A 584 14.71 18.35 34.99
C ASP A 584 15.29 17.22 35.86
N GLY A 585 16.63 17.08 35.93
CA GLY A 585 17.32 16.08 36.74
C GLY A 585 17.50 14.71 36.07
N VAL A 586 17.29 14.60 34.76
CA VAL A 586 17.48 13.35 34.00
C VAL A 586 18.88 13.35 33.36
N ASP A 587 19.64 12.27 33.57
CA ASP A 587 20.88 12.05 32.80
C ASP A 587 20.53 11.83 31.32
N ALA A 588 20.94 12.78 30.48
CA ALA A 588 20.60 12.76 29.07
C ALA A 588 21.80 13.09 28.19
N ASP A 589 21.94 12.36 27.09
CA ASP A 589 22.84 12.66 25.98
C ASP A 589 22.04 12.66 24.67
N GLY A 590 22.68 13.02 23.57
CA GLY A 590 21.97 13.04 22.30
C GLY A 590 22.88 12.99 21.08
N GLU A 591 22.28 12.56 19.99
CA GLU A 591 22.95 12.33 18.72
C GLU A 591 22.05 12.66 17.53
N VAL A 592 22.68 13.12 16.46
CA VAL A 592 22.03 13.28 15.15
C VAL A 592 22.48 12.14 14.26
N ALA A 593 21.53 11.34 13.81
CA ALA A 593 21.78 10.23 12.91
C ALA A 593 21.43 10.62 11.47
N GLN A 594 22.12 10.04 10.49
CA GLN A 594 21.82 10.21 9.07
C GLN A 594 21.36 8.88 8.47
N GLY A 595 20.21 8.88 7.78
CA GLY A 595 19.67 7.67 7.15
C GLY A 595 18.15 7.58 7.22
N LEU A 596 17.63 6.36 7.10
CA LEU A 596 16.20 6.07 7.28
C LEU A 596 15.85 6.13 8.77
N ALA A 597 14.87 6.97 9.13
CA ALA A 597 14.53 7.27 10.53
C ALA A 597 14.34 6.02 11.40
N ALA A 598 13.51 5.07 10.96
CA ALA A 598 13.26 3.86 11.74
C ALA A 598 14.52 3.01 11.96
N ASP A 599 15.39 2.88 10.95
CA ASP A 599 16.62 2.10 11.07
C ASP A 599 17.62 2.75 12.01
N MET A 600 17.76 4.08 11.92
CA MET A 600 18.66 4.81 12.80
C MET A 600 18.19 4.79 14.26
N ILE A 601 16.87 4.87 14.51
CA ILE A 601 16.31 4.76 15.87
C ILE A 601 16.57 3.36 16.45
N VAL A 602 16.35 2.30 15.67
CA VAL A 602 16.61 0.91 16.11
C VAL A 602 18.11 0.68 16.32
N ALA A 603 18.96 1.20 15.44
CA ALA A 603 20.41 1.10 15.56
C ALA A 603 20.93 1.86 16.78
N ALA A 604 20.39 3.04 17.07
CA ALA A 604 20.71 3.80 18.28
C ALA A 604 20.33 3.00 19.53
N ALA A 605 19.10 2.46 19.59
CA ALA A 605 18.66 1.63 20.71
C ALA A 605 19.56 0.40 20.94
N ALA A 606 19.97 -0.28 19.86
CA ALA A 606 20.89 -1.41 19.96
C ALA A 606 22.29 -0.99 20.45
N ARG A 607 22.82 0.13 19.94
CA ARG A 607 24.15 0.65 20.31
C ARG A 607 24.23 1.11 21.75
N THR A 608 23.19 1.79 22.24
CA THR A 608 23.15 2.33 23.60
C THR A 608 22.68 1.30 24.63
N GLY A 609 22.36 0.08 24.21
CA GLY A 609 21.80 -0.96 25.08
C GLY A 609 20.43 -0.57 25.65
N ALA A 610 19.65 0.22 24.91
CA ALA A 610 18.36 0.71 25.38
C ALA A 610 17.32 -0.41 25.41
N ASP A 611 16.50 -0.40 26.46
CA ASP A 611 15.43 -1.38 26.66
C ASP A 611 14.03 -0.82 26.34
N LEU A 612 13.93 0.50 26.13
CA LEU A 612 12.72 1.19 25.70
C LEU A 612 13.02 2.25 24.63
N ILE A 613 12.25 2.23 23.55
CA ILE A 613 12.20 3.31 22.55
C ILE A 613 10.95 4.15 22.81
N ILE A 614 11.11 5.47 22.92
CA ILE A 614 10.03 6.42 23.15
C ILE A 614 9.92 7.32 21.93
N MET A 615 8.72 7.43 21.36
CA MET A 615 8.49 8.26 20.18
C MET A 615 7.06 8.77 20.09
N GLY A 616 6.88 9.88 19.37
CA GLY A 616 5.54 10.43 19.08
C GLY A 616 4.76 9.53 18.12
N SER A 617 3.43 9.56 18.24
CA SER A 617 2.52 8.86 17.34
C SER A 617 2.51 9.44 15.91
N HIS A 618 2.60 10.77 15.72
CA HIS A 618 2.45 11.47 14.42
C HIS A 618 3.27 12.75 14.22
N GLY A 619 3.20 13.32 13.01
CA GLY A 619 3.67 14.66 12.63
C GLY A 619 2.82 15.34 11.55
N ARG A 620 1.52 14.98 11.39
CA ARG A 620 0.61 15.57 10.39
C ARG A 620 -0.64 16.20 11.01
N THR A 621 -1.19 17.22 10.35
CA THR A 621 -2.32 18.06 10.77
C THR A 621 -3.66 17.59 10.18
N GLY A 622 -4.78 17.83 10.88
CA GLY A 622 -6.14 17.64 10.34
C GLY A 622 -6.75 16.24 10.51
N PHE A 623 -7.60 15.85 9.56
CA PHE A 623 -8.42 14.62 9.56
C PHE A 623 -7.60 13.30 9.48
N GLU A 624 -6.26 13.36 9.40
CA GLU A 624 -5.35 12.20 9.43
C GLU A 624 -5.01 11.72 10.87
N ARG A 625 -5.66 12.27 11.91
CA ARG A 625 -5.41 11.99 13.34
C ARG A 625 -5.51 10.51 13.76
N LEU A 626 -6.08 9.66 12.91
CA LEU A 626 -6.36 8.23 13.15
C LEU A 626 -5.41 7.24 12.44
N VAL A 627 -4.53 7.70 11.55
CA VAL A 627 -3.54 6.83 10.87
C VAL A 627 -2.32 6.63 11.80
N LEU A 628 -1.49 5.59 11.65
CA LEU A 628 -0.21 5.43 12.39
C LEU A 628 0.97 6.07 11.61
N GLY A 629 1.96 6.67 12.28
CA GLY A 629 3.09 7.30 11.62
C GLY A 629 3.96 6.26 10.93
N SER A 630 4.33 6.50 9.67
CA SER A 630 5.11 5.52 8.88
C SER A 630 6.45 5.11 9.53
N ASN A 631 7.07 5.99 10.31
CA ASN A 631 8.27 5.66 11.09
C ASN A 631 7.93 4.82 12.33
N THR A 632 6.86 5.16 13.05
CA THR A 632 6.38 4.41 14.23
C THR A 632 6.04 2.98 13.86
N GLU A 633 5.30 2.77 12.77
CA GLU A 633 4.99 1.43 12.25
C GLU A 633 6.27 0.65 11.91
N ARG A 634 7.22 1.28 11.22
CA ARG A 634 8.49 0.64 10.84
C ARG A 634 9.36 0.29 12.05
N VAL A 635 9.43 1.16 13.06
CA VAL A 635 10.18 0.90 14.31
C VAL A 635 9.56 -0.30 15.03
N LEU A 636 8.23 -0.29 15.24
CA LEU A 636 7.51 -1.37 15.90
C LEU A 636 7.69 -2.73 15.17
N ASN A 637 7.85 -2.70 13.84
CA ASN A 637 8.10 -3.89 13.01
C ASN A 637 9.56 -4.38 13.00
N ARG A 638 10.53 -3.56 13.41
CA ARG A 638 11.97 -3.88 13.28
C ARG A 638 12.67 -4.07 14.62
N THR A 639 12.17 -3.45 15.68
CA THR A 639 12.80 -3.49 16.99
C THR A 639 12.47 -4.76 17.78
N GLN A 640 13.41 -5.15 18.65
CA GLN A 640 13.19 -6.14 19.70
C GLN A 640 12.96 -5.49 21.08
N CYS A 641 13.17 -4.18 21.20
CA CYS A 641 12.90 -3.42 22.43
C CYS A 641 11.42 -3.09 22.57
N ALA A 642 10.97 -2.77 23.79
CA ALA A 642 9.64 -2.20 23.96
C ALA A 642 9.56 -0.81 23.29
N VAL A 643 8.37 -0.43 22.84
CA VAL A 643 8.15 0.88 22.20
C VAL A 643 6.98 1.59 22.87
N LEU A 644 7.25 2.75 23.46
CA LEU A 644 6.25 3.66 23.98
C LEU A 644 5.88 4.68 22.91
N VAL A 645 4.66 4.56 22.38
CA VAL A 645 4.09 5.50 21.42
C VAL A 645 3.27 6.54 22.15
N VAL A 646 3.76 7.78 22.14
CA VAL A 646 3.17 8.89 22.90
C VAL A 646 2.14 9.64 22.06
N LYS A 647 0.98 9.91 22.67
CA LYS A 647 -0.08 10.74 22.09
C LYS A 647 0.12 12.20 22.53
N ALA A 648 -0.04 13.13 21.59
CA ALA A 648 -0.15 14.56 21.92
C ALA A 648 -1.64 14.88 22.08
N ALA A 649 -2.01 15.59 23.15
CA ALA A 649 -3.39 16.05 23.35
C ALA A 649 -3.83 17.02 22.24
#